data_AF-A0A1H6SRG3-F1
#
_entry.id   AF-A0A1H6SRG3-F1
#
_cell.length_a   1.000
_cell.length_b   1.000
_cell.length_c   1.000
_cell.angle_alpha   90.00
_cell.angle_beta   90.00
_cell.angle_gamma   90.00
#
_symmetry.space_group_name_H-M   'P 1'
#
loop_
_entity.id
_entity.type
_entity.pdbx_description
1 polymer ?
#
loop_
_entity_poly.entity_id
_entity_poly.type
_entity_poly.pdbx_seq_one_letter_code
_entity_poly.pdbx_strand_id
1 'polypeptide(L)'
;MSSATLSHLVLDGNSDMPLIARVYEVESAEELRDEEPAEETATIVAVVQAGPRALADGAVSPPAESCQAREPAPRPEPGPAAEPLEEGSLPFIGQVLAYAPGESLTIRRRLHLDEDLYLADHAFVHAPGVKPVSACMPVLPLTMSLEVMAEAAACLAPGLGLIGFEDVKATRWIEVSDRDSEVLNITARVQEVDADGQVWRIAVAIQLEGQEMPSTTATVLFSSAYRVDLDLAFGNFSNPYRLPLTGEDIYRERHMFHGPCFHCLTGEIIIADEGAVTDLVTRLPTELFRSIDQPQLLIDPALFDGIGQFIGVWAMQHDRYVLPIGFGKLELYRSTPPAGTRAPIRIEIVRDEAMTMYANVEIQDGSGGVWLRVREWGSIKFRNQPQVLDFRRRPTRHLLSRPLDLPSLAQGALCCLITKADTQGFDALLLARHYLHLDEMADFTAKAGVPPRQQQWQLGRVAAKDAVRAWLAARSEALEMLHPAAFAIDREVAGQPLVAALEGHPRLPRISIAHCEDRAVAIACEQPVGIDIEQIRPRDAGFLGSFSTAGERELLDDLAAEGTVRDEWITRLWSAKEAAGKLLGTGLDGAPQRFEAIAIDGGGNFIIQVQGSDRLIGVHSVRDDNFVIAYAAAETAGVSGR
;
A
#
# COMPACT_ATOMS: atom_id res chain seq x y z
N MET A 1 15.02 35.86 -15.41
CA MET A 1 14.65 36.43 -16.72
C MET A 1 15.83 36.21 -17.65
N SER A 2 15.98 35.05 -18.28
CA SER A 2 15.24 34.61 -19.45
C SER A 2 15.00 33.10 -19.38
N SER A 3 13.74 32.69 -19.53
CA SER A 3 13.32 31.30 -19.74
C SER A 3 13.79 30.88 -21.13
N ALA A 4 14.87 30.10 -21.21
CA ALA A 4 15.23 29.40 -22.44
C ALA A 4 14.37 28.15 -22.52
N THR A 5 13.21 28.28 -23.16
CA THR A 5 12.41 27.14 -23.62
C THR A 5 13.26 26.35 -24.62
N LEU A 6 13.48 25.07 -24.37
CA LEU A 6 14.16 24.13 -25.28
C LEU A 6 13.26 23.79 -26.48
N SER A 7 12.90 24.80 -27.28
CA SER A 7 12.11 24.66 -28.51
C SER A 7 12.91 24.15 -29.71
N HIS A 8 14.15 23.68 -29.53
CA HIS A 8 15.02 23.23 -30.63
C HIS A 8 15.36 21.73 -30.60
N LEU A 9 14.66 20.94 -29.77
CA LEU A 9 14.67 19.47 -29.84
C LEU A 9 13.32 18.88 -30.26
N VAL A 10 12.40 19.70 -30.78
CA VAL A 10 11.12 19.26 -31.32
C VAL A 10 11.19 19.32 -32.85
N LEU A 11 11.31 18.13 -33.44
CA LEU A 11 10.67 17.69 -34.69
C LEU A 11 10.97 18.53 -35.93
N ASP A 12 11.91 18.06 -36.75
CA ASP A 12 11.83 18.36 -38.17
C ASP A 12 10.53 17.73 -38.72
N GLY A 13 9.65 18.58 -39.22
CA GLY A 13 8.30 18.25 -39.67
C GLY A 13 8.28 17.33 -40.90
N ASN A 14 8.54 16.06 -40.67
CA ASN A 14 8.12 14.95 -41.52
C ASN A 14 8.19 13.68 -40.66
N SER A 15 7.02 13.18 -40.22
CA SER A 15 6.76 11.78 -39.83
C SER A 15 8.02 10.91 -39.65
N ASP A 16 8.59 10.86 -38.45
CA ASP A 16 9.28 9.68 -37.90
C ASP A 16 9.63 9.94 -36.42
N MET A 17 9.46 8.89 -35.62
CA MET A 17 9.51 8.80 -34.14
C MET A 17 10.72 9.49 -33.47
N PRO A 18 10.68 9.81 -32.15
CA PRO A 18 11.84 10.34 -31.44
C PRO A 18 13.05 9.40 -31.53
N LEU A 19 14.24 10.03 -31.61
CA LEU A 19 15.60 9.50 -31.78
C LEU A 19 16.03 8.39 -30.80
N ILE A 20 15.34 7.26 -30.78
CA ILE A 20 15.84 5.99 -30.23
C ILE A 20 16.18 5.11 -31.42
N ALA A 21 17.45 4.75 -31.57
CA ALA A 21 17.85 3.88 -32.67
C ALA A 21 17.24 2.49 -32.50
N ARG A 22 16.92 1.84 -33.63
CA ARG A 22 16.70 0.40 -33.65
C ARG A 22 17.99 -0.29 -33.22
N VAL A 23 17.93 -1.09 -32.17
CA VAL A 23 19.03 -1.97 -31.77
C VAL A 23 19.03 -3.19 -32.68
N TYR A 24 20.21 -3.57 -33.20
CA TYR A 24 20.34 -4.79 -33.98
C TYR A 24 20.17 -6.02 -33.09
N GLU A 25 19.29 -6.93 -33.49
CA GLU A 25 19.13 -8.25 -32.85
C GLU A 25 20.38 -9.08 -33.08
N VAL A 26 20.80 -9.81 -32.04
CA VAL A 26 21.99 -10.65 -32.05
C VAL A 26 21.59 -12.02 -31.52
N GLU A 27 21.76 -13.06 -32.32
CA GLU A 27 21.45 -14.45 -31.97
C GLU A 27 22.62 -15.14 -31.25
N SER A 28 23.86 -14.65 -31.41
CA SER A 28 25.03 -15.20 -30.72
C SER A 28 26.19 -14.20 -30.55
N ALA A 29 27.06 -14.43 -29.54
CA ALA A 29 28.28 -13.63 -29.34
C ALA A 29 29.31 -13.74 -30.49
N GLU A 30 29.14 -14.70 -31.41
CA GLU A 30 29.99 -14.85 -32.60
C GLU A 30 29.64 -13.83 -33.70
N GLU A 31 28.37 -13.40 -33.80
CA GLU A 31 27.92 -12.37 -34.76
C GLU A 31 28.59 -11.00 -34.53
N LEU A 32 28.98 -10.70 -33.28
CA LEU A 32 29.68 -9.46 -32.91
C LEU A 32 31.16 -9.43 -33.30
N ARG A 33 31.73 -10.54 -33.78
CA ARG A 33 33.16 -10.64 -34.10
C ARG A 33 33.51 -10.37 -35.57
N ASP A 34 32.51 -10.33 -36.46
CA ASP A 34 32.73 -10.39 -37.91
C ASP A 34 32.28 -9.15 -38.72
N GLU A 35 31.94 -8.02 -38.10
CA GLU A 35 31.57 -6.80 -38.86
C GLU A 35 32.63 -5.68 -38.75
N GLU A 36 33.45 -5.52 -39.80
CA GLU A 36 34.06 -4.23 -40.14
C GLU A 36 32.97 -3.27 -40.64
N PRO A 37 32.87 -2.02 -40.17
CA PRO A 37 31.84 -1.09 -40.64
C PRO A 37 32.18 -0.54 -42.03
N ALA A 38 31.26 -0.74 -42.97
CA ALA A 38 31.28 -0.08 -44.28
C ALA A 38 31.04 1.43 -44.14
N GLU A 39 31.87 2.21 -44.82
CA GLU A 39 31.85 3.67 -44.92
C GLU A 39 30.50 4.20 -45.44
N GLU A 40 29.60 4.68 -44.57
CA GLU A 40 28.45 5.49 -45.01
C GLU A 40 28.00 6.59 -44.01
N THR A 41 28.84 6.96 -43.05
CA THR A 41 28.54 8.00 -42.04
C THR A 41 29.25 9.33 -42.26
N ALA A 42 29.78 9.57 -43.46
CA ALA A 42 30.63 10.73 -43.75
C ALA A 42 30.05 11.67 -44.83
N THR A 43 28.76 12.01 -44.83
CA THR A 43 28.28 13.14 -45.66
C THR A 43 26.97 13.79 -45.17
N ILE A 44 26.90 14.26 -43.93
CA ILE A 44 25.85 15.23 -43.52
C ILE A 44 26.46 16.35 -42.67
N VAL A 45 27.40 17.10 -43.25
CA VAL A 45 27.79 18.44 -42.76
C VAL A 45 28.11 19.33 -43.95
N ALA A 46 27.08 19.80 -44.66
CA ALA A 46 27.16 21.02 -45.48
C ALA A 46 25.79 21.45 -45.96
N VAL A 47 25.59 22.78 -45.97
CA VAL A 47 24.55 23.56 -46.67
C VAL A 47 23.28 23.86 -45.86
N VAL A 48 23.40 24.84 -44.95
CA VAL A 48 22.31 25.77 -44.62
C VAL A 48 22.71 27.15 -45.09
N GLN A 49 22.26 27.55 -46.29
CA GLN A 49 22.13 28.95 -46.68
C GLN A 49 20.89 29.16 -47.57
N ALA A 50 20.15 30.23 -47.24
CA ALA A 50 19.07 30.89 -47.95
C ALA A 50 17.63 30.58 -47.51
N GLY A 51 17.02 31.52 -46.77
CA GLY A 51 15.56 31.74 -46.78
C GLY A 51 15.15 32.71 -47.91
N PRO A 52 13.99 33.40 -47.84
CA PRO A 52 12.70 33.07 -47.22
C PRO A 52 11.51 33.33 -48.18
N ARG A 53 10.25 32.99 -47.81
CA ARG A 53 9.04 33.80 -48.15
C ARG A 53 7.74 33.36 -47.46
N ALA A 54 6.90 34.37 -47.25
CA ALA A 54 5.70 34.48 -46.40
C ALA A 54 4.38 34.01 -47.05
N LEU A 55 3.31 33.95 -46.23
CA LEU A 55 1.88 34.36 -46.40
C LEU A 55 1.08 33.70 -45.25
N ALA A 56 0.48 34.36 -44.25
CA ALA A 56 -0.56 35.39 -44.16
C ALA A 56 -2.03 34.90 -44.34
N ASP A 57 -2.87 35.31 -43.37
CA ASP A 57 -4.34 35.33 -43.27
C ASP A 57 -5.10 34.00 -43.07
N GLY A 58 -6.14 33.86 -42.24
CA GLY A 58 -6.93 34.81 -41.45
C GLY A 58 -8.38 34.28 -41.30
N ALA A 59 -9.04 34.65 -40.19
CA ALA A 59 -10.51 34.72 -39.97
C ALA A 59 -11.31 33.43 -39.70
N VAL A 60 -12.44 33.38 -38.97
CA VAL A 60 -13.24 34.21 -38.01
C VAL A 60 -14.37 33.28 -37.54
N SER A 61 -14.73 33.30 -36.25
CA SER A 61 -15.93 32.65 -35.69
C SER A 61 -17.13 33.60 -35.66
N PRO A 62 -18.37 33.07 -35.62
CA PRO A 62 -19.47 33.73 -34.89
C PRO A 62 -20.40 32.68 -34.19
N PRO A 63 -21.46 33.05 -33.42
CA PRO A 63 -21.53 32.77 -31.97
C PRO A 63 -22.83 32.11 -31.43
N ALA A 64 -22.80 31.77 -30.13
CA ALA A 64 -23.89 31.71 -29.10
C ALA A 64 -25.07 30.73 -29.32
N GLU A 65 -25.73 30.10 -28.33
CA GLU A 65 -26.17 30.54 -26.99
C GLU A 65 -26.36 29.36 -26.01
N SER A 66 -26.55 29.75 -24.75
CA SER A 66 -26.61 29.03 -23.48
C SER A 66 -27.83 28.14 -23.24
N CYS A 67 -27.65 27.12 -22.40
CA CYS A 67 -28.68 26.64 -21.47
C CYS A 67 -28.04 26.28 -20.12
N GLN A 68 -28.43 26.99 -19.06
CA GLN A 68 -27.93 26.82 -17.70
C GLN A 68 -28.58 25.62 -17.00
N ALA A 69 -27.76 24.80 -16.32
CA ALA A 69 -28.19 23.86 -15.30
C ALA A 69 -27.28 23.99 -14.06
N ARG A 70 -27.91 23.90 -12.89
CA ARG A 70 -27.39 24.24 -11.54
C ARG A 70 -26.08 23.54 -11.15
N GLU A 71 -25.23 24.29 -10.44
CA GLU A 71 -23.90 23.91 -9.93
C GLU A 71 -23.93 22.79 -8.88
N PRO A 72 -23.09 21.74 -9.04
CA PRO A 72 -22.63 20.92 -7.93
C PRO A 72 -21.51 21.63 -7.15
N ALA A 73 -21.36 21.26 -5.87
CA ALA A 73 -20.34 21.79 -4.94
C ALA A 73 -18.92 21.83 -5.55
N PRO A 74 -18.07 22.81 -5.16
CA PRO A 74 -16.77 23.01 -5.79
C PRO A 74 -15.90 21.76 -5.60
N ARG A 75 -15.53 21.14 -6.73
CA ARG A 75 -14.42 20.20 -6.79
C ARG A 75 -13.13 20.98 -6.44
N PRO A 76 -12.15 20.36 -5.76
CA PRO A 76 -10.81 20.94 -5.69
C PRO A 76 -10.36 21.26 -7.13
N GLU A 77 -9.75 22.42 -7.33
CA GLU A 77 -9.30 22.83 -8.66
C GLU A 77 -8.37 21.74 -9.22
N PRO A 78 -8.62 21.23 -10.44
CA PRO A 78 -7.68 20.34 -11.09
C PRO A 78 -6.35 21.08 -11.19
N GLY A 79 -5.26 20.43 -10.76
CA GLY A 79 -3.92 20.93 -11.04
C GLY A 79 -3.78 21.22 -12.54
N PRO A 80 -2.89 22.14 -12.96
CA PRO A 80 -2.77 22.51 -14.37
C PRO A 80 -2.57 21.23 -15.18
N ALA A 81 -3.55 20.92 -16.03
CA ALA A 81 -3.47 19.83 -16.98
C ALA A 81 -2.19 20.04 -17.78
N ALA A 82 -1.32 19.03 -17.83
CA ALA A 82 -0.24 19.04 -18.80
C ALA A 82 -0.88 19.22 -20.18
N GLU A 83 -0.34 20.14 -20.99
CA GLU A 83 -0.76 20.23 -22.39
C GLU A 83 -0.55 18.83 -23.03
N PRO A 84 -1.47 18.37 -23.89
CA PRO A 84 -1.31 17.09 -24.57
C PRO A 84 0.08 17.03 -25.22
N LEU A 85 0.90 16.06 -24.81
CA LEU A 85 2.17 15.82 -25.47
C LEU A 85 1.92 15.06 -26.77
N GLU A 86 2.82 15.20 -27.72
CA GLU A 86 2.70 14.50 -29.00
C GLU A 86 2.72 12.98 -28.83
N GLU A 87 2.01 12.26 -29.71
CA GLU A 87 2.03 10.80 -29.76
C GLU A 87 3.48 10.29 -29.86
N GLY A 88 3.81 9.25 -29.09
CA GLY A 88 5.16 8.69 -29.07
C GLY A 88 6.19 9.53 -28.32
N SER A 89 5.79 10.45 -27.45
CA SER A 89 6.72 11.17 -26.56
C SER A 89 7.21 10.30 -25.39
N LEU A 90 8.41 10.61 -24.89
CA LEU A 90 8.99 10.03 -23.68
C LEU A 90 8.31 10.65 -22.43
N PRO A 91 7.52 9.89 -21.64
CA PRO A 91 6.63 10.44 -20.61
C PRO A 91 7.30 11.01 -19.36
N PHE A 92 8.55 10.66 -19.07
CA PHE A 92 9.26 11.07 -17.86
C PHE A 92 10.26 12.21 -18.08
N ILE A 93 10.48 12.65 -19.32
CA ILE A 93 11.27 13.84 -19.64
C ILE A 93 10.50 15.11 -19.24
N GLY A 94 10.74 15.56 -18.00
CA GLY A 94 10.23 16.81 -17.45
C GLY A 94 11.07 18.04 -17.80
N GLN A 95 11.14 18.99 -16.86
CA GLN A 95 11.92 20.20 -17.02
C GLN A 95 13.43 19.89 -16.96
N VAL A 96 14.16 20.17 -18.04
CA VAL A 96 15.63 20.11 -18.04
C VAL A 96 16.20 21.26 -17.23
N LEU A 97 16.94 20.95 -16.16
CA LEU A 97 17.61 21.92 -15.29
C LEU A 97 19.05 22.19 -15.71
N ALA A 98 19.74 21.14 -16.17
CA ALA A 98 21.11 21.22 -16.67
C ALA A 98 21.33 20.13 -17.72
N TYR A 99 22.05 20.46 -18.78
CA TYR A 99 22.37 19.53 -19.85
C TYR A 99 23.74 19.84 -20.44
N ALA A 100 24.61 18.83 -20.44
CA ALA A 100 25.88 18.79 -21.13
C ALA A 100 25.84 17.59 -22.10
N PRO A 101 25.69 17.83 -23.42
CA PRO A 101 25.56 16.77 -24.40
C PRO A 101 26.66 15.71 -24.29
N GLY A 102 26.27 14.43 -24.28
CA GLY A 102 27.20 13.31 -24.16
C GLY A 102 27.95 13.20 -22.83
N GLU A 103 27.61 14.02 -21.82
CA GLU A 103 28.29 14.03 -20.52
C GLU A 103 27.31 13.89 -19.35
N SER A 104 26.33 14.79 -19.23
CA SER A 104 25.41 14.78 -18.08
C SER A 104 24.09 15.49 -18.34
N LEU A 105 23.06 15.09 -17.59
CA LEU A 105 21.71 15.62 -17.66
C LEU A 105 21.11 15.69 -16.25
N THR A 106 20.34 16.74 -15.98
CA THR A 106 19.50 16.83 -14.78
C THR A 106 18.11 17.27 -15.19
N ILE A 107 17.12 16.45 -14.85
CA ILE A 107 15.69 16.65 -15.14
C ILE A 107 14.94 16.79 -13.83
N ARG A 108 13.95 17.68 -13.81
CA ARG A 108 12.91 17.75 -12.79
C ARG A 108 11.58 17.26 -13.37
N ARG A 109 11.05 16.14 -12.86
CA ARG A 109 9.74 15.59 -13.25
C ARG A 109 8.83 15.56 -12.04
N ARG A 110 7.66 16.19 -12.15
CA ARG A 110 6.62 16.15 -11.11
C ARG A 110 5.70 14.96 -11.38
N LEU A 111 5.70 13.95 -10.52
CA LEU A 111 4.68 12.90 -10.51
C LEU A 111 3.38 13.47 -9.96
N HIS A 112 2.24 13.19 -10.59
CA HIS A 112 0.93 13.67 -10.15
C HIS A 112 -0.13 12.58 -10.29
N LEU A 113 -0.98 12.38 -9.28
CA LEU A 113 -1.96 11.28 -9.27
C LEU A 113 -3.00 11.39 -10.39
N ASP A 114 -3.35 12.60 -10.82
CA ASP A 114 -4.21 12.78 -11.97
C ASP A 114 -3.49 12.58 -13.32
N GLU A 115 -2.17 12.68 -13.38
CA GLU A 115 -1.41 12.53 -14.64
C GLU A 115 -0.86 11.11 -14.80
N ASP A 116 -0.13 10.64 -13.79
CA ASP A 116 0.56 9.36 -13.74
C ASP A 116 -0.42 8.28 -13.21
N LEU A 117 -1.38 7.90 -14.06
CA LEU A 117 -2.54 7.07 -13.71
C LEU A 117 -2.16 5.68 -13.18
N TYR A 118 -1.02 5.14 -13.60
CA TYR A 118 -0.49 3.87 -13.07
C TYR A 118 -0.26 3.88 -11.55
N LEU A 119 -0.12 5.05 -10.92
CA LEU A 119 0.05 5.16 -9.45
C LEU A 119 -1.19 4.65 -8.70
N ALA A 120 -2.39 4.78 -9.27
CA ALA A 120 -3.60 4.21 -8.69
C ALA A 120 -3.59 2.67 -8.73
N ASP A 121 -2.96 2.11 -9.75
CA ASP A 121 -2.80 0.66 -9.95
C ASP A 121 -1.58 0.10 -9.21
N HIS A 122 -0.74 0.94 -8.61
CA HIS A 122 0.34 0.54 -7.71
C HIS A 122 0.19 1.22 -6.32
N ALA A 123 -0.99 1.01 -5.73
CA ALA A 123 -1.35 1.48 -4.39
C ALA A 123 -1.54 0.31 -3.42
N PHE A 124 -0.86 0.36 -2.27
CA PHE A 124 -0.84 -0.75 -1.30
C PHE A 124 -2.16 -0.95 -0.55
N VAL A 125 -2.98 0.10 -0.43
CA VAL A 125 -4.25 0.07 0.31
C VAL A 125 -5.41 0.06 -0.67
N HIS A 126 -6.11 -1.07 -0.71
CA HIS A 126 -7.30 -1.21 -1.54
C HIS A 126 -8.54 -0.69 -0.82
N ALA A 127 -8.96 0.53 -1.17
CA ALA A 127 -10.16 1.18 -0.63
C ALA A 127 -10.94 1.96 -1.73
N PRO A 128 -11.30 1.32 -2.86
CA PRO A 128 -11.96 2.00 -3.97
C PRO A 128 -13.30 2.60 -3.54
N GLY A 129 -13.56 3.84 -3.96
CA GLY A 129 -14.77 4.58 -3.58
C GLY A 129 -14.86 4.99 -2.10
N VAL A 130 -13.88 4.60 -1.28
CA VAL A 130 -13.84 4.89 0.17
C VAL A 130 -12.74 5.91 0.49
N LYS A 131 -11.59 5.80 -0.17
CA LYS A 131 -10.47 6.74 0.00
C LYS A 131 -10.06 7.32 -1.36
N PRO A 132 -9.59 8.57 -1.39
CA PRO A 132 -8.83 9.07 -2.53
C PRO A 132 -7.51 8.29 -2.65
N VAL A 133 -6.97 8.23 -3.86
CA VAL A 133 -5.73 7.50 -4.16
C VAL A 133 -4.57 7.97 -3.29
N SER A 134 -4.46 9.28 -3.00
CA SER A 134 -3.43 9.85 -2.13
C SER A 134 -3.42 9.27 -0.71
N ALA A 135 -4.56 8.74 -0.23
CA ALA A 135 -4.63 8.08 1.08
C ALA A 135 -4.40 6.56 1.00
N CYS A 136 -4.30 6.01 -0.22
CA CYS A 136 -4.15 4.59 -0.49
C CYS A 136 -2.68 4.11 -0.58
N MET A 137 -1.73 4.98 -0.24
CA MET A 137 -0.30 4.72 -0.35
C MET A 137 0.14 4.30 -1.76
N PRO A 138 -0.03 5.19 -2.75
CA PRO A 138 0.48 4.98 -4.10
C PRO A 138 2.00 5.13 -4.09
N VAL A 139 2.69 4.16 -4.70
CA VAL A 139 4.15 4.11 -4.73
C VAL A 139 4.58 3.95 -6.18
N LEU A 140 5.60 4.69 -6.62
CA LEU A 140 6.25 4.45 -7.91
C LEU A 140 6.96 3.09 -7.86
N PRO A 141 6.56 2.09 -8.67
CA PRO A 141 7.24 0.80 -8.67
C PRO A 141 8.70 0.95 -9.13
N LEU A 142 9.54 0.00 -8.71
CA LEU A 142 10.94 -0.07 -9.15
C LEU A 142 11.03 -0.08 -10.68
N THR A 143 10.12 -0.78 -11.36
CA THR A 143 10.17 -0.95 -12.81
C THR A 143 9.80 0.32 -13.58
N MET A 144 8.86 1.12 -13.07
CA MET A 144 8.65 2.48 -13.59
C MET A 144 9.87 3.38 -13.32
N SER A 145 10.57 3.18 -12.21
CA SER A 145 11.83 3.89 -11.94
C SER A 145 12.92 3.54 -12.95
N LEU A 146 12.94 2.30 -13.47
CA LEU A 146 13.86 1.91 -14.54
C LEU A 146 13.55 2.63 -15.84
N GLU A 147 12.28 2.78 -16.20
CA GLU A 147 11.87 3.55 -17.39
C GLU A 147 12.27 5.02 -17.25
N VAL A 148 12.00 5.66 -16.10
CA VAL A 148 12.45 7.02 -15.79
C VAL A 148 13.97 7.17 -15.99
N MET A 149 14.74 6.17 -15.55
CA MET A 149 16.20 6.17 -15.72
C MET A 149 16.63 5.95 -17.18
N ALA A 150 15.95 5.07 -17.90
CA ALA A 150 16.22 4.77 -19.30
C ALA A 150 16.00 6.00 -20.18
N GLU A 151 14.89 6.71 -20.00
CA GLU A 151 14.59 7.92 -20.76
C GLU A 151 15.64 9.01 -20.52
N ALA A 152 16.01 9.25 -19.26
CA ALA A 152 17.03 10.24 -18.92
C ALA A 152 18.41 9.87 -19.50
N ALA A 153 18.75 8.58 -19.53
CA ALA A 153 19.99 8.10 -20.14
C ALA A 153 19.96 8.20 -21.67
N ALA A 154 18.82 7.93 -22.32
CA ALA A 154 18.67 8.02 -23.78
C ALA A 154 18.99 9.43 -24.32
N CYS A 155 18.68 10.48 -23.56
CA CYS A 155 19.05 11.86 -23.89
C CYS A 155 20.57 12.12 -23.98
N LEU A 156 21.40 11.23 -23.42
CA LEU A 156 22.87 11.32 -23.46
C LEU A 156 23.51 10.38 -24.50
N ALA A 157 22.76 9.43 -25.04
CA ALA A 157 23.21 8.43 -25.99
C ALA A 157 22.37 8.43 -27.28
N PRO A 158 22.27 9.57 -27.99
CA PRO A 158 21.46 9.66 -29.20
C PRO A 158 21.95 8.68 -30.27
N GLY A 159 21.02 7.98 -30.92
CA GLY A 159 21.36 7.00 -31.96
C GLY A 159 21.80 5.62 -31.42
N LEU A 160 21.74 5.41 -30.11
CA LEU A 160 21.88 4.10 -29.48
C LEU A 160 20.53 3.66 -28.88
N GLY A 161 20.39 2.37 -28.60
CA GLY A 161 19.22 1.85 -27.89
C GLY A 161 19.60 1.15 -26.59
N LEU A 162 18.60 1.01 -25.73
CA LEU A 162 18.75 0.39 -24.41
C LEU A 162 19.06 -1.10 -24.56
N ILE A 163 20.11 -1.57 -23.88
CA ILE A 163 20.49 -3.00 -23.87
C ILE A 163 20.46 -3.64 -22.48
N GLY A 164 20.31 -2.85 -21.41
CA GLY A 164 20.26 -3.40 -20.06
C GLY A 164 20.53 -2.41 -18.94
N PHE A 165 20.65 -2.96 -17.72
CA PHE A 165 20.94 -2.23 -16.49
C PHE A 165 21.94 -3.00 -15.63
N GLU A 166 22.76 -2.27 -14.87
CA GLU A 166 23.69 -2.80 -13.88
C GLU A 166 23.50 -2.08 -12.54
N ASP A 167 23.78 -2.80 -11.43
CA ASP A 167 23.83 -2.25 -10.07
C ASP A 167 22.56 -1.47 -9.65
N VAL A 168 21.39 -1.96 -10.02
CA VAL A 168 20.11 -1.36 -9.66
C VAL A 168 19.88 -1.50 -8.16
N LYS A 169 19.66 -0.38 -7.48
CA LYS A 169 19.41 -0.32 -6.03
C LYS A 169 18.22 0.57 -5.74
N ALA A 170 17.22 0.02 -5.06
CA ALA A 170 16.07 0.75 -4.54
C ALA A 170 16.15 0.80 -3.02
N THR A 171 16.62 1.92 -2.48
CA THR A 171 16.90 2.06 -1.04
C THR A 171 15.73 2.63 -0.26
N ARG A 172 14.85 3.38 -0.95
CA ARG A 172 13.70 4.06 -0.37
C ARG A 172 12.53 4.04 -1.34
N TRP A 173 11.32 3.99 -0.81
CA TRP A 173 10.12 4.13 -1.62
C TRP A 173 9.95 5.57 -2.12
N ILE A 174 9.39 5.69 -3.30
CA ILE A 174 8.90 6.95 -3.87
C ILE A 174 7.38 6.91 -3.74
N GLU A 175 6.87 7.44 -2.63
CA GLU A 175 5.45 7.40 -2.24
C GLU A 175 4.79 8.76 -2.50
N VAL A 176 3.60 8.77 -3.13
CA VAL A 176 2.79 9.98 -3.38
C VAL A 176 1.59 10.01 -2.42
N SER A 177 1.86 10.00 -1.12
CA SER A 177 0.81 9.93 -0.09
C SER A 177 0.47 11.27 0.54
N ASP A 178 -0.80 11.39 0.92
CA ASP A 178 -1.37 12.54 1.63
C ASP A 178 -1.19 13.88 0.88
N ARG A 179 -0.92 13.80 -0.42
CA ARG A 179 -0.79 14.88 -1.39
C ARG A 179 -1.04 14.35 -2.80
N ASP A 180 -1.22 15.25 -3.75
CA ASP A 180 -1.56 14.88 -5.13
C ASP A 180 -0.34 14.75 -6.06
N SER A 181 0.84 15.18 -5.60
CA SER A 181 2.06 15.14 -6.42
C SER A 181 3.35 15.06 -5.62
N GLU A 182 4.38 14.49 -6.23
CA GLU A 182 5.77 14.46 -5.73
C GLU A 182 6.73 14.95 -6.82
N VAL A 183 7.87 15.51 -6.44
CA VAL A 183 8.88 16.02 -7.38
C VAL A 183 10.12 15.15 -7.38
N LEU A 184 10.47 14.62 -8.54
CA LEU A 184 11.69 13.87 -8.80
C LEU A 184 12.75 14.79 -9.41
N ASN A 185 13.96 14.74 -8.86
CA ASN A 185 15.17 15.19 -9.54
C ASN A 185 15.91 13.95 -10.04
N ILE A 186 16.10 13.88 -11.35
CA ILE A 186 16.72 12.75 -12.04
C ILE A 186 18.05 13.25 -12.59
N THR A 187 19.15 12.64 -12.16
CA THR A 187 20.50 13.00 -12.61
C THR A 187 21.11 11.83 -13.37
N ALA A 188 21.55 12.07 -14.60
CA ALA A 188 22.26 11.12 -15.44
C ALA A 188 23.67 11.63 -15.76
N ARG A 189 24.67 10.75 -15.73
CA ARG A 189 26.06 11.06 -16.10
C ARG A 189 26.70 9.87 -16.80
N VAL A 190 27.33 10.12 -17.95
CA VAL A 190 28.15 9.14 -18.64
C VAL A 190 29.37 8.82 -17.76
N GLN A 191 29.52 7.56 -17.38
CA GLN A 191 30.64 7.09 -16.56
C GLN A 191 31.78 6.55 -17.42
N GLU A 192 31.40 5.74 -18.41
CA GLU A 192 32.32 5.02 -19.27
C GLU A 192 31.65 4.84 -20.63
N VAL A 193 32.46 4.96 -21.67
CA VAL A 193 32.18 4.42 -22.99
C VAL A 193 33.30 3.40 -23.22
N ASP A 194 32.96 2.16 -23.56
CA ASP A 194 33.97 1.13 -23.79
C ASP A 194 34.95 1.54 -24.92
N ALA A 195 36.12 0.90 -24.95
CA ALA A 195 37.23 1.32 -25.83
C ALA A 195 36.86 1.34 -27.32
N ASP A 196 35.89 0.52 -27.72
CA ASP A 196 35.39 0.41 -29.09
C ASP A 196 34.19 1.33 -29.37
N GLY A 197 33.70 2.08 -28.38
CA GLY A 197 32.57 3.00 -28.52
C GLY A 197 31.20 2.33 -28.58
N GLN A 198 31.16 1.02 -28.35
CA GLN A 198 30.00 0.15 -28.55
C GLN A 198 29.02 0.18 -27.38
N VAL A 199 29.51 0.27 -26.14
CA VAL A 199 28.67 0.30 -24.93
C VAL A 199 28.89 1.55 -24.11
N TRP A 200 27.79 2.27 -23.90
CA TRP A 200 27.71 3.44 -23.04
C TRP A 200 27.16 3.04 -21.68
N ARG A 201 27.91 3.32 -20.61
CA ARG A 201 27.49 3.15 -19.22
C ARG A 201 27.14 4.50 -18.63
N ILE A 202 25.86 4.68 -18.32
CA ILE A 202 25.31 5.96 -17.84
C ILE A 202 24.77 5.73 -16.43
N ALA A 203 25.39 6.34 -15.42
CA ALA A 203 24.85 6.30 -14.08
C ALA A 203 23.68 7.26 -13.95
N VAL A 204 22.56 6.74 -13.43
CA VAL A 204 21.34 7.50 -13.20
C VAL A 204 20.89 7.36 -11.76
N ALA A 205 20.45 8.46 -11.17
CA ALA A 205 19.89 8.51 -9.83
C ALA A 205 18.57 9.28 -9.82
N ILE A 206 17.58 8.75 -9.09
CA ILE A 206 16.30 9.40 -8.82
C ILE A 206 16.29 9.84 -7.37
N GLN A 207 16.06 11.13 -7.15
CA GLN A 207 16.04 11.75 -5.84
C GLN A 207 14.74 12.55 -5.67
N LEU A 208 14.01 12.29 -4.58
CA LEU A 208 12.88 13.12 -4.20
C LEU A 208 13.35 14.50 -3.75
N GLU A 209 12.63 15.55 -4.16
CA GLU A 209 12.95 16.93 -3.75
C GLU A 209 12.95 17.05 -2.22
N GLY A 210 14.00 17.65 -1.67
CA GLY A 210 14.20 17.80 -0.22
C GLY A 210 14.83 16.61 0.49
N GLN A 211 15.09 15.47 -0.18
CA GLN A 211 15.88 14.38 0.39
C GLN A 211 17.38 14.56 0.07
N GLU A 212 18.27 14.06 0.94
CA GLU A 212 19.73 14.15 0.73
C GLU A 212 20.29 13.03 -0.15
N MET A 213 19.70 11.84 -0.06
CA MET A 213 20.16 10.63 -0.76
C MET A 213 19.15 10.21 -1.83
N PRO A 214 19.63 9.61 -2.94
CA PRO A 214 18.74 9.09 -3.98
C PRO A 214 17.92 7.91 -3.47
N SER A 215 16.66 7.84 -3.89
CA SER A 215 15.76 6.72 -3.62
C SER A 215 16.13 5.49 -4.44
N THR A 216 16.55 5.72 -5.69
CA THR A 216 16.93 4.65 -6.63
C THR A 216 18.15 5.07 -7.44
N THR A 217 19.07 4.14 -7.66
CA THR A 217 20.26 4.34 -8.51
C THR A 217 20.46 3.14 -9.43
N ALA A 218 20.99 3.37 -10.62
CA ALA A 218 21.38 2.32 -11.56
C ALA A 218 22.49 2.82 -12.50
N THR A 219 23.16 1.87 -13.16
CA THR A 219 23.89 2.13 -14.41
C THR A 219 23.04 1.61 -15.57
N VAL A 220 22.69 2.48 -16.50
CA VAL A 220 21.91 2.16 -17.70
C VAL A 220 22.85 1.94 -18.88
N LEU A 221 22.61 0.89 -19.67
CA LEU A 221 23.49 0.46 -20.76
C LEU A 221 22.86 0.75 -22.12
N PHE A 222 23.60 1.43 -23.00
CA PHE A 222 23.20 1.72 -24.38
C PHE A 222 24.22 1.21 -25.39
N SER A 223 23.75 0.72 -26.54
CA SER A 223 24.57 0.19 -27.64
C SER A 223 23.80 0.24 -28.96
N SER A 224 24.50 0.03 -30.09
CA SER A 224 23.88 -0.17 -31.40
C SER A 224 23.35 -1.61 -31.58
N ALA A 225 23.88 -2.57 -30.83
CA ALA A 225 23.48 -3.99 -30.89
C ALA A 225 23.30 -4.58 -29.48
N TYR A 226 22.37 -5.53 -29.34
CA TYR A 226 22.20 -6.30 -28.11
C TYR A 226 23.43 -7.15 -27.83
N ARG A 227 23.65 -7.49 -26.55
CA ARG A 227 24.82 -8.26 -26.10
C ARG A 227 24.40 -9.50 -25.35
N VAL A 228 25.21 -10.54 -25.46
CA VAL A 228 25.05 -11.81 -24.74
C VAL A 228 26.21 -11.99 -23.76
N ASP A 229 26.27 -11.14 -22.74
CA ASP A 229 27.32 -11.22 -21.72
C ASP A 229 26.84 -11.99 -20.46
N LEU A 230 25.54 -12.15 -20.26
CA LEU A 230 24.95 -12.80 -19.09
C LEU A 230 24.61 -14.27 -19.37
N ASP A 231 25.54 -15.14 -18.96
CA ASP A 231 25.36 -16.59 -18.97
C ASP A 231 24.66 -17.05 -17.69
N LEU A 232 23.34 -17.31 -17.78
CA LEU A 232 22.55 -17.94 -16.73
C LEU A 232 22.18 -19.36 -17.16
N ALA A 233 22.59 -20.33 -16.36
CA ALA A 233 22.13 -21.71 -16.46
C ALA A 233 21.04 -21.96 -15.41
N PHE A 234 19.91 -22.47 -15.85
CA PHE A 234 18.80 -22.85 -14.96
C PHE A 234 18.82 -24.35 -14.68
N GLY A 235 18.59 -24.72 -13.42
CA GLY A 235 18.54 -26.11 -12.97
C GLY A 235 17.22 -26.81 -13.26
N ASN A 236 17.15 -28.11 -12.94
CA ASN A 236 15.88 -28.82 -12.93
C ASN A 236 15.10 -28.50 -11.65
N PHE A 237 13.77 -28.45 -11.75
CA PHE A 237 12.90 -28.26 -10.59
C PHE A 237 12.68 -29.55 -9.82
N SER A 238 12.77 -29.44 -8.49
CA SER A 238 12.36 -30.46 -7.54
C SER A 238 10.92 -30.23 -7.09
N ASN A 239 10.19 -31.33 -6.87
CA ASN A 239 8.82 -31.33 -6.34
C ASN A 239 7.84 -30.35 -7.04
N PRO A 240 7.82 -30.27 -8.39
CA PRO A 240 6.94 -29.32 -9.08
C PRO A 240 5.47 -29.68 -8.86
N TYR A 241 4.64 -28.68 -8.61
CA TYR A 241 3.20 -28.82 -8.55
C TYR A 241 2.50 -27.65 -9.24
N ARG A 242 1.33 -27.93 -9.81
CA ARG A 242 0.44 -26.90 -10.36
C ARG A 242 -0.26 -26.19 -9.21
N LEU A 243 -0.13 -24.86 -9.16
CA LEU A 243 -0.89 -24.04 -8.24
C LEU A 243 -2.39 -24.12 -8.59
N PRO A 244 -3.31 -24.27 -7.63
CA PRO A 244 -4.76 -24.29 -7.90
C PRO A 244 -5.32 -22.87 -8.19
N LEU A 245 -4.51 -22.00 -8.78
CA LEU A 245 -4.82 -20.64 -9.20
C LEU A 245 -4.08 -20.36 -10.51
N THR A 246 -4.77 -19.76 -11.46
CA THR A 246 -4.17 -19.17 -12.68
C THR A 246 -3.61 -17.78 -12.39
N GLY A 247 -2.80 -17.23 -13.30
CA GLY A 247 -2.34 -15.84 -13.23
C GLY A 247 -3.49 -14.84 -13.10
N GLU A 248 -4.60 -15.08 -13.79
CA GLU A 248 -5.82 -14.28 -13.69
C GLU A 248 -6.52 -14.43 -12.33
N ASP A 249 -6.47 -15.62 -11.73
CA ASP A 249 -7.02 -15.84 -10.38
C ASP A 249 -6.22 -15.09 -9.32
N ILE A 250 -4.89 -14.95 -9.48
CA ILE A 250 -4.03 -14.17 -8.57
C ILE A 250 -4.58 -12.75 -8.41
N TYR A 251 -4.98 -12.10 -9.50
CA TYR A 251 -5.56 -10.75 -9.46
C TYR A 251 -7.03 -10.75 -9.04
N ARG A 252 -7.86 -11.65 -9.59
CA ARG A 252 -9.30 -11.74 -9.26
C ARG A 252 -9.54 -12.00 -7.78
N GLU A 253 -8.68 -12.80 -7.17
CA GLU A 253 -8.71 -13.07 -5.74
C GLU A 253 -7.93 -12.07 -4.90
N ARG A 254 -7.24 -11.10 -5.52
CA ARG A 254 -6.45 -10.05 -4.88
C ARG A 254 -5.25 -10.53 -4.06
N HIS A 255 -4.62 -11.64 -4.47
CA HIS A 255 -3.35 -12.07 -3.88
C HIS A 255 -2.24 -11.04 -4.13
N MET A 256 -2.37 -10.24 -5.20
CA MET A 256 -1.56 -9.06 -5.48
C MET A 256 -2.37 -7.76 -5.30
N PHE A 257 -1.70 -6.68 -4.92
CA PHE A 257 -2.34 -5.36 -4.74
C PHE A 257 -2.45 -4.57 -6.06
N HIS A 258 -1.71 -4.99 -7.08
CA HIS A 258 -1.64 -4.37 -8.39
C HIS A 258 -3.00 -4.22 -9.06
N GLY A 259 -3.21 -3.09 -9.74
CA GLY A 259 -4.37 -2.78 -10.57
C GLY A 259 -4.16 -3.15 -12.04
N PRO A 260 -5.18 -2.93 -12.89
CA PRO A 260 -5.27 -3.48 -14.25
C PRO A 260 -4.08 -3.22 -15.17
N CYS A 261 -3.41 -2.07 -15.09
CA CYS A 261 -2.26 -1.79 -15.96
C CYS A 261 -1.05 -2.71 -15.67
N PHE A 262 -0.97 -3.27 -14.46
CA PHE A 262 0.07 -4.20 -14.01
C PHE A 262 -0.38 -5.67 -14.00
N HIS A 263 -1.56 -6.00 -14.53
CA HIS A 263 -2.07 -7.38 -14.58
C HIS A 263 -1.44 -8.18 -15.72
N CYS A 264 -0.18 -8.58 -15.52
CA CYS A 264 0.61 -9.30 -16.52
C CYS A 264 0.64 -10.83 -16.33
N LEU A 265 0.41 -11.38 -15.13
CA LEU A 265 0.38 -12.84 -14.92
C LEU A 265 -0.80 -13.48 -15.66
N THR A 266 -0.55 -14.56 -16.42
CA THR A 266 -1.61 -15.26 -17.17
C THR A 266 -1.39 -16.76 -17.21
N GLY A 267 -2.49 -17.52 -17.19
CA GLY A 267 -2.46 -18.96 -17.43
C GLY A 267 -1.95 -19.77 -16.23
N GLU A 268 -1.36 -20.93 -16.53
CA GLU A 268 -0.94 -21.90 -15.51
C GLU A 268 0.30 -21.44 -14.75
N ILE A 269 0.32 -21.68 -13.44
CA ILE A 269 1.46 -21.45 -12.57
C ILE A 269 1.97 -22.79 -12.03
N ILE A 270 3.26 -23.07 -12.27
CA ILE A 270 3.95 -24.24 -11.71
C ILE A 270 4.96 -23.73 -10.69
N ILE A 271 4.84 -24.25 -9.46
CA ILE A 271 5.72 -23.93 -8.33
C ILE A 271 6.60 -25.15 -8.03
N ALA A 272 7.86 -24.90 -7.70
CA ALA A 272 8.87 -25.88 -7.30
C ALA A 272 9.72 -25.33 -6.14
N ASP A 273 10.52 -26.20 -5.52
CA ASP A 273 11.36 -25.80 -4.38
C ASP A 273 12.41 -24.73 -4.75
N GLU A 274 12.96 -24.81 -5.97
CA GLU A 274 13.99 -23.89 -6.44
C GLU A 274 13.42 -22.70 -7.21
N GLY A 275 12.12 -22.66 -7.53
CA GLY A 275 11.57 -21.58 -8.34
C GLY A 275 10.20 -21.87 -8.93
N ALA A 276 9.86 -21.18 -10.01
CA ALA A 276 8.56 -21.28 -10.65
C ALA A 276 8.60 -20.93 -12.14
N VAL A 277 7.59 -21.40 -12.88
CA VAL A 277 7.32 -21.00 -14.27
C VAL A 277 5.85 -20.65 -14.47
N THR A 278 5.60 -19.65 -15.32
CA THR A 278 4.27 -19.25 -15.80
C THR A 278 4.41 -18.45 -17.09
N ASP A 279 3.32 -17.87 -17.59
CA ASP A 279 3.34 -16.92 -18.69
C ASP A 279 3.01 -15.51 -18.18
N LEU A 280 3.67 -14.51 -18.77
CA LEU A 280 3.25 -13.12 -18.70
C LEU A 280 2.54 -12.71 -19.98
N VAL A 281 1.66 -11.71 -19.93
CA VAL A 281 1.08 -11.07 -21.12
C VAL A 281 1.55 -9.63 -21.22
N THR A 282 2.08 -9.28 -22.38
CA THR A 282 2.47 -7.90 -22.69
C THR A 282 1.19 -7.06 -22.83
N ARG A 283 1.11 -5.93 -22.12
CA ARG A 283 -0.07 -5.06 -22.14
C ARG A 283 0.11 -3.95 -23.17
N LEU A 284 -0.99 -3.37 -23.61
CA LEU A 284 -0.91 -2.07 -24.29
C LEU A 284 -0.52 -1.02 -23.24
N PRO A 285 0.44 -0.12 -23.52
CA PRO A 285 0.83 0.95 -22.59
C PRO A 285 -0.19 2.11 -22.58
N THR A 286 -1.46 1.81 -22.85
CA THR A 286 -2.58 2.75 -22.77
C THR A 286 -2.97 2.97 -21.31
N GLU A 287 -3.53 4.14 -20.99
CA GLU A 287 -4.02 4.47 -19.65
C GLU A 287 -2.93 4.57 -18.56
N LEU A 288 -1.64 4.58 -18.94
CA LEU A 288 -0.55 4.86 -18.00
C LEU A 288 -0.47 6.34 -17.63
N PHE A 289 -0.75 7.22 -18.59
CA PHE A 289 -0.71 8.66 -18.45
C PHE A 289 -2.01 9.30 -18.93
N ARG A 290 -2.45 10.39 -18.31
CA ARG A 290 -3.64 11.13 -18.76
C ARG A 290 -3.38 11.89 -20.04
N SER A 291 -2.20 12.51 -20.18
CA SER A 291 -1.88 13.40 -21.30
C SER A 291 -1.28 12.68 -22.52
N ILE A 292 -0.94 11.39 -22.39
CA ILE A 292 -0.24 10.61 -23.43
C ILE A 292 -0.95 9.25 -23.60
N ASP A 293 -1.69 9.09 -24.70
CA ASP A 293 -2.42 7.85 -25.00
C ASP A 293 -1.48 6.71 -25.40
N GLN A 294 -0.43 7.04 -26.17
CA GLN A 294 0.59 6.11 -26.66
C GLN A 294 1.98 6.63 -26.30
N PRO A 295 2.45 6.42 -25.05
CA PRO A 295 3.79 6.82 -24.65
C PRO A 295 4.83 5.97 -25.38
N GLN A 296 5.94 6.58 -25.78
CA GLN A 296 7.11 5.83 -26.17
C GLN A 296 7.83 5.39 -24.91
N LEU A 297 7.89 4.07 -24.69
CA LEU A 297 8.59 3.48 -23.57
C LEU A 297 9.83 2.72 -24.07
N LEU A 298 10.94 2.84 -23.36
CA LEU A 298 12.20 2.14 -23.64
C LEU A 298 12.23 0.73 -23.07
N ILE A 299 11.52 0.49 -21.97
CA ILE A 299 11.16 -0.83 -21.44
C ILE A 299 9.64 -0.94 -21.31
N ASP A 300 9.11 -2.15 -21.12
CA ASP A 300 7.75 -2.33 -20.64
C ASP A 300 7.77 -2.46 -19.10
N PRO A 301 7.54 -1.35 -18.35
CA PRO A 301 7.63 -1.37 -16.89
C PRO A 301 6.55 -2.25 -16.25
N ALA A 302 5.40 -2.45 -16.90
CA ALA A 302 4.33 -3.30 -16.38
C ALA A 302 4.70 -4.78 -16.51
N LEU A 303 5.21 -5.17 -17.68
CA LEU A 303 5.69 -6.53 -17.92
C LEU A 303 6.88 -6.88 -17.01
N PHE A 304 7.79 -5.93 -16.79
CA PHE A 304 8.90 -6.09 -15.84
C PHE A 304 8.40 -6.23 -14.40
N ASP A 305 7.34 -5.52 -14.01
CA ASP A 305 6.79 -5.62 -12.66
C ASP A 305 6.24 -7.03 -12.39
N GLY A 306 5.77 -7.70 -13.46
CA GLY A 306 5.42 -9.12 -13.47
C GLY A 306 6.50 -10.04 -12.89
N ILE A 307 7.79 -9.68 -12.97
CA ILE A 307 8.89 -10.41 -12.33
C ILE A 307 8.74 -10.40 -10.80
N GLY A 308 8.61 -9.20 -10.22
CA GLY A 308 8.46 -9.03 -8.77
C GLY A 308 7.17 -9.67 -8.27
N GLN A 309 6.09 -9.54 -9.04
CA GLN A 309 4.81 -10.20 -8.75
C GLN A 309 4.95 -11.71 -8.75
N PHE A 310 5.63 -12.30 -9.73
CA PHE A 310 5.76 -13.75 -9.83
C PHE A 310 6.64 -14.34 -8.73
N ILE A 311 7.75 -13.67 -8.40
CA ILE A 311 8.55 -13.99 -7.21
C ILE A 311 7.70 -13.88 -5.94
N GLY A 312 6.78 -12.91 -5.89
CA GLY A 312 5.77 -12.78 -4.84
C GLY A 312 4.84 -13.99 -4.74
N VAL A 313 4.33 -14.50 -5.86
CA VAL A 313 3.48 -15.70 -5.89
C VAL A 313 4.22 -16.91 -5.33
N TRP A 314 5.48 -17.12 -5.76
CA TRP A 314 6.32 -18.20 -5.22
C TRP A 314 6.53 -18.02 -3.71
N ALA A 315 6.92 -16.83 -3.26
CA ALA A 315 7.19 -16.54 -1.84
C ALA A 315 5.96 -16.80 -0.94
N MET A 316 4.76 -16.51 -1.42
CA MET A 316 3.51 -16.79 -0.69
C MET A 316 3.30 -18.27 -0.43
N GLN A 317 3.76 -19.17 -1.32
CA GLN A 317 3.71 -20.62 -1.09
C GLN A 317 4.66 -21.09 0.01
N HIS A 318 5.55 -20.21 0.48
CA HIS A 318 6.49 -20.43 1.58
C HIS A 318 6.21 -19.52 2.78
N ASP A 319 4.96 -19.04 2.92
CA ASP A 319 4.47 -18.15 3.98
C ASP A 319 5.26 -16.83 4.09
N ARG A 320 5.68 -16.28 2.94
CA ARG A 320 6.50 -15.05 2.88
C ARG A 320 5.86 -14.01 1.96
N TYR A 321 6.13 -12.76 2.28
CA TYR A 321 5.87 -11.59 1.45
C TYR A 321 7.20 -10.98 1.06
N VAL A 322 7.27 -10.47 -0.16
CA VAL A 322 8.51 -9.92 -0.72
C VAL A 322 8.25 -8.58 -1.39
N LEU A 323 9.26 -7.72 -1.36
CA LEU A 323 9.27 -6.44 -2.05
C LEU A 323 10.65 -6.22 -2.70
N PRO A 324 10.71 -5.75 -3.95
CA PRO A 324 11.97 -5.63 -4.67
C PRO A 324 12.88 -4.55 -4.06
N ILE A 325 14.18 -4.82 -4.05
CA ILE A 325 15.23 -3.88 -3.59
C ILE A 325 16.29 -3.58 -4.64
N GLY A 326 16.18 -4.17 -5.83
CA GLY A 326 17.12 -4.00 -6.93
C GLY A 326 17.62 -5.33 -7.48
N PHE A 327 18.64 -5.27 -8.35
CA PHE A 327 19.24 -6.44 -8.97
C PHE A 327 20.64 -6.15 -9.49
N GLY A 328 21.43 -7.20 -9.70
CA GLY A 328 22.83 -7.06 -10.12
C GLY A 328 22.98 -6.67 -11.59
N LYS A 329 22.34 -7.41 -12.50
CA LYS A 329 22.40 -7.14 -13.95
C LYS A 329 21.11 -7.57 -14.65
N LEU A 330 20.67 -6.77 -15.61
CA LEU A 330 19.62 -7.09 -16.57
C LEU A 330 20.18 -6.92 -17.99
N GLU A 331 19.94 -7.91 -18.85
CA GLU A 331 20.26 -7.83 -20.28
C GLU A 331 19.00 -8.04 -21.11
N LEU A 332 18.84 -7.19 -22.13
CA LEU A 332 17.88 -7.33 -23.20
C LEU A 332 18.59 -7.97 -24.40
N TYR A 333 17.93 -8.89 -25.08
CA TYR A 333 18.47 -9.57 -26.27
C TYR A 333 17.73 -9.21 -27.56
N ARG A 334 16.55 -8.58 -27.41
CA ARG A 334 15.69 -8.14 -28.51
C ARG A 334 14.71 -7.09 -27.98
N SER A 335 13.96 -6.50 -28.91
CA SER A 335 12.93 -5.51 -28.58
C SER A 335 11.82 -6.13 -27.72
N THR A 336 11.13 -5.30 -26.94
CA THR A 336 9.96 -5.70 -26.15
C THR A 336 8.94 -6.46 -27.03
N PRO A 337 8.45 -7.62 -26.60
CA PRO A 337 7.43 -8.36 -27.33
C PRO A 337 6.19 -7.48 -27.61
N PRO A 338 5.49 -7.64 -28.75
CA PRO A 338 4.30 -6.87 -29.03
C PRO A 338 3.19 -7.07 -28.00
N ALA A 339 2.34 -6.06 -27.81
CA ALA A 339 1.18 -6.18 -26.93
C ALA A 339 0.31 -7.40 -27.28
N GLY A 340 -0.18 -8.10 -26.25
CA GLY A 340 -0.92 -9.36 -26.38
C GLY A 340 -0.03 -10.61 -26.48
N THR A 341 1.28 -10.47 -26.62
CA THR A 341 2.20 -11.61 -26.62
C THR A 341 2.21 -12.30 -25.27
N ARG A 342 2.09 -13.63 -25.27
CA ARG A 342 2.34 -14.47 -24.10
C ARG A 342 3.83 -14.78 -24.02
N ALA A 343 4.47 -14.27 -22.98
CA ALA A 343 5.90 -14.33 -22.72
C ALA A 343 6.19 -15.28 -21.55
N PRO A 344 6.64 -16.52 -21.80
CA PRO A 344 7.02 -17.45 -20.74
C PRO A 344 8.07 -16.85 -19.81
N ILE A 345 7.84 -16.92 -18.50
CA ILE A 345 8.78 -16.50 -17.46
C ILE A 345 9.23 -17.70 -16.64
N ARG A 346 10.52 -17.74 -16.34
CA ARG A 346 11.13 -18.66 -15.39
C ARG A 346 11.87 -17.88 -14.31
N ILE A 347 11.63 -18.24 -13.06
CA ILE A 347 12.39 -17.75 -11.91
C ILE A 347 13.09 -18.91 -11.20
N GLU A 348 14.28 -18.65 -10.68
CA GLU A 348 15.05 -19.59 -9.86
C GLU A 348 15.66 -18.86 -8.66
N ILE A 349 15.35 -19.32 -7.45
CA ILE A 349 15.84 -18.75 -6.20
C ILE A 349 17.27 -19.23 -5.97
N VAL A 350 18.22 -18.30 -6.06
CA VAL A 350 19.67 -18.60 -5.97
C VAL A 350 20.26 -18.30 -4.62
N ARG A 351 19.62 -17.41 -3.84
CA ARG A 351 20.00 -17.14 -2.44
C ARG A 351 18.75 -16.86 -1.61
N ASP A 352 18.66 -17.51 -0.45
CA ASP A 352 17.59 -17.33 0.52
C ASP A 352 18.17 -17.06 1.91
N GLU A 353 18.25 -15.79 2.29
CA GLU A 353 18.93 -15.33 3.51
C GLU A 353 17.91 -15.08 4.64
N ALA A 354 18.28 -14.44 5.76
CA ALA A 354 17.31 -14.20 6.85
C ALA A 354 16.21 -13.20 6.45
N MET A 355 16.61 -12.05 5.88
CA MET A 355 15.73 -10.91 5.56
C MET A 355 15.60 -10.62 4.06
N THR A 356 16.38 -11.33 3.24
CA THR A 356 16.55 -11.07 1.81
C THR A 356 16.45 -12.37 1.03
N MET A 357 16.07 -12.25 -0.24
CA MET A 357 15.97 -13.35 -1.19
C MET A 357 16.38 -12.85 -2.57
N TYR A 358 17.08 -13.69 -3.35
CA TYR A 358 17.56 -13.35 -4.69
C TYR A 358 17.14 -14.42 -5.68
N ALA A 359 16.63 -13.98 -6.83
CA ALA A 359 16.23 -14.86 -7.93
C ALA A 359 16.93 -14.50 -9.24
N ASN A 360 17.29 -15.52 -10.01
CA ASN A 360 17.60 -15.35 -11.43
C ASN A 360 16.31 -15.50 -12.24
N VAL A 361 16.21 -14.73 -13.33
CA VAL A 361 14.98 -14.61 -14.13
C VAL A 361 15.33 -14.72 -15.60
N GLU A 362 14.51 -15.45 -16.35
CA GLU A 362 14.52 -15.44 -17.82
C GLU A 362 13.09 -15.26 -18.32
N ILE A 363 12.92 -14.38 -19.30
CA ILE A 363 11.64 -14.19 -19.98
C ILE A 363 11.86 -14.43 -21.48
N GLN A 364 10.97 -15.20 -22.08
CA GLN A 364 10.97 -15.50 -23.51
C GLN A 364 10.07 -14.52 -24.27
N ASP A 365 10.29 -14.42 -25.57
CA ASP A 365 9.58 -13.51 -26.48
C ASP A 365 8.24 -14.03 -27.00
N GLY A 366 7.81 -15.21 -26.55
CA GLY A 366 6.61 -15.90 -27.02
C GLY A 366 6.76 -16.69 -28.32
N SER A 367 7.90 -16.56 -29.01
CA SER A 367 8.29 -17.37 -30.17
C SER A 367 9.32 -18.46 -29.85
N GLY A 368 9.82 -18.47 -28.60
CA GLY A 368 10.80 -19.42 -28.09
C GLY A 368 12.21 -18.85 -27.94
N GLY A 369 12.43 -17.59 -28.35
CA GLY A 369 13.68 -16.87 -28.11
C GLY A 369 13.71 -16.22 -26.73
N VAL A 370 14.91 -16.02 -26.18
CA VAL A 370 15.08 -15.29 -24.92
C VAL A 370 14.94 -13.79 -25.20
N TRP A 371 14.01 -13.13 -24.50
CA TRP A 371 13.85 -11.68 -24.57
C TRP A 371 14.78 -10.97 -23.59
N LEU A 372 14.78 -11.40 -22.32
CA LEU A 372 15.64 -10.81 -21.30
C LEU A 372 16.06 -11.82 -20.23
N ARG A 373 17.15 -11.47 -19.54
CA ARG A 373 17.62 -12.16 -18.34
C ARG A 373 17.92 -11.17 -17.23
N VAL A 374 17.61 -11.55 -16.00
CA VAL A 374 17.99 -10.82 -14.79
C VAL A 374 18.79 -11.73 -13.87
N ARG A 375 19.95 -11.24 -13.43
CA ARG A 375 20.77 -11.87 -12.40
C ARG A 375 20.53 -11.22 -11.06
N GLU A 376 20.27 -12.07 -10.06
CA GLU A 376 20.13 -11.69 -8.65
C GLU A 376 19.09 -10.59 -8.41
N TRP A 377 17.86 -10.77 -8.90
CA TRP A 377 16.70 -9.98 -8.49
C TRP A 377 16.50 -10.08 -6.98
N GLY A 378 16.87 -9.02 -6.27
CA GLY A 378 16.84 -8.93 -4.82
C GLY A 378 15.50 -8.47 -4.30
N SER A 379 15.03 -9.10 -3.23
CA SER A 379 13.84 -8.69 -2.50
C SER A 379 14.07 -8.76 -0.99
N ILE A 380 13.53 -7.80 -0.24
CA ILE A 380 13.32 -7.99 1.20
C ILE A 380 12.18 -8.99 1.39
N LYS A 381 12.27 -9.84 2.42
CA LYS A 381 11.22 -10.78 2.78
C LYS A 381 10.78 -10.64 4.23
N PHE A 382 9.50 -10.86 4.47
CA PHE A 382 8.89 -10.79 5.79
C PHE A 382 7.69 -11.73 5.88
N ARG A 383 7.20 -11.94 7.10
CA ARG A 383 6.02 -12.76 7.39
C ARG A 383 4.95 -11.91 8.02
N ASN A 384 3.70 -12.17 7.64
CA ASN A 384 2.52 -11.58 8.26
C ASN A 384 1.62 -12.69 8.77
N GLN A 385 0.81 -12.39 9.78
CA GLN A 385 -0.23 -13.31 10.24
C GLN A 385 -1.23 -13.61 9.12
N PRO A 386 -1.69 -14.86 8.93
CA PRO A 386 -2.67 -15.21 7.89
C PRO A 386 -3.91 -14.32 7.88
N GLN A 387 -4.43 -13.95 9.06
CA GLN A 387 -5.59 -13.09 9.19
C GLN A 387 -5.37 -11.67 8.63
N VAL A 388 -4.16 -11.10 8.79
CA VAL A 388 -3.80 -9.80 8.19
C VAL A 388 -3.85 -9.90 6.67
N LEU A 389 -3.43 -11.02 6.12
CA LEU A 389 -3.35 -11.24 4.68
C LEU A 389 -4.74 -11.40 4.07
N ASP A 390 -5.60 -12.20 4.69
CA ASP A 390 -7.01 -12.32 4.31
C ASP A 390 -7.72 -10.97 4.38
N PHE A 391 -7.51 -10.21 5.46
CA PHE A 391 -8.02 -8.86 5.60
C PHE A 391 -7.55 -7.93 4.48
N ARG A 392 -6.24 -7.85 4.21
CA ARG A 392 -5.69 -7.01 3.14
C ARG A 392 -6.27 -7.37 1.78
N ARG A 393 -6.42 -8.68 1.53
CA ARG A 393 -6.94 -9.25 0.29
C ARG A 393 -8.42 -8.97 0.08
N ARG A 394 -9.25 -9.02 1.13
CA ARG A 394 -10.70 -8.71 1.06
C ARG A 394 -11.17 -8.03 2.35
N PRO A 395 -10.93 -6.72 2.52
CA PRO A 395 -11.20 -6.02 3.78
C PRO A 395 -12.70 -5.98 4.12
N THR A 396 -13.59 -6.08 3.12
CA THR A 396 -15.06 -6.14 3.31
C THR A 396 -15.58 -7.53 3.69
N ARG A 397 -14.75 -8.58 3.63
CA ARG A 397 -15.15 -9.96 3.96
C ARG A 397 -14.47 -10.54 5.19
N HIS A 398 -13.31 -10.01 5.57
CA HIS A 398 -12.56 -10.48 6.72
C HIS A 398 -12.41 -9.38 7.78
N LEU A 399 -12.51 -9.79 9.04
CA LEU A 399 -12.16 -8.97 10.20
C LEU A 399 -10.70 -9.25 10.59
N LEU A 400 -10.01 -8.24 11.13
CA LEU A 400 -8.69 -8.43 11.71
C LEU A 400 -8.77 -8.77 13.20
N SER A 401 -9.78 -8.27 13.90
CA SER A 401 -10.11 -8.69 15.25
C SER A 401 -10.89 -10.01 15.26
N ARG A 402 -10.87 -10.72 16.39
CA ARG A 402 -11.68 -11.93 16.61
C ARG A 402 -12.96 -11.60 17.36
N PRO A 403 -14.10 -12.23 17.03
CA PRO A 403 -15.27 -12.20 17.89
C PRO A 403 -14.92 -12.73 19.29
N LEU A 404 -15.49 -12.11 20.31
CA LEU A 404 -15.37 -12.53 21.70
C LEU A 404 -16.77 -12.79 22.27
N ASP A 405 -17.08 -14.05 22.54
CA ASP A 405 -18.35 -14.42 23.15
C ASP A 405 -18.32 -14.08 24.65
N LEU A 406 -19.15 -13.10 25.03
CA LEU A 406 -19.32 -12.68 26.41
C LEU A 406 -20.66 -13.19 26.96
N PRO A 407 -20.66 -13.96 28.06
CA PRO A 407 -21.90 -14.41 28.71
C PRO A 407 -22.84 -13.25 29.05
N SER A 408 -24.15 -13.45 29.02
CA SER A 408 -25.12 -12.42 29.42
C SER A 408 -25.07 -11.10 28.63
N LEU A 409 -24.29 -11.03 27.55
CA LEU A 409 -24.28 -9.87 26.66
C LEU A 409 -25.65 -9.78 25.96
N ALA A 410 -26.18 -8.56 25.84
CA ALA A 410 -27.50 -8.32 25.26
C ALA A 410 -27.62 -8.95 23.86
N GLN A 411 -28.79 -9.55 23.57
CA GLN A 411 -29.04 -10.20 22.29
C GLN A 411 -28.74 -9.25 21.12
N GLY A 412 -27.91 -9.70 20.18
CA GLY A 412 -27.54 -8.93 18.99
C GLY A 412 -26.46 -7.86 19.24
N ALA A 413 -25.86 -7.78 20.43
CA ALA A 413 -24.59 -7.10 20.61
C ALA A 413 -23.43 -7.97 20.09
N LEU A 414 -22.36 -7.33 19.64
CA LEU A 414 -21.15 -8.02 19.18
C LEU A 414 -19.94 -7.43 19.89
N CYS A 415 -19.07 -8.31 20.40
CA CYS A 415 -17.80 -7.93 20.99
C CYS A 415 -16.65 -8.45 20.11
N CYS A 416 -15.65 -7.60 19.89
CA CYS A 416 -14.43 -7.94 19.19
C CYS A 416 -13.22 -7.73 20.11
N LEU A 417 -12.23 -8.60 20.00
CA LEU A 417 -10.94 -8.48 20.66
C LEU A 417 -9.82 -8.54 19.62
N ILE A 418 -8.80 -7.70 19.81
CA ILE A 418 -7.56 -7.74 19.04
C ILE A 418 -6.37 -7.59 19.98
N THR A 419 -5.28 -8.25 19.64
CA THR A 419 -4.00 -8.20 20.33
C THR A 419 -2.91 -7.68 19.40
N LYS A 420 -1.81 -7.22 19.97
CA LYS A 420 -0.59 -6.87 19.23
C LYS A 420 -0.02 -8.04 18.41
N ALA A 421 -0.20 -9.27 18.90
CA ALA A 421 0.26 -10.47 18.22
C ALA A 421 -0.48 -10.69 16.89
N ASP A 422 -1.77 -10.33 16.83
CA ASP A 422 -2.60 -10.45 15.63
C ASP A 422 -2.12 -9.51 14.51
N THR A 423 -1.44 -8.42 14.86
CA THR A 423 -0.86 -7.44 13.92
C THR A 423 0.67 -7.55 13.80
N GLN A 424 1.28 -8.62 14.34
CA GLN A 424 2.72 -8.77 14.35
C GLN A 424 3.30 -8.87 12.93
N GLY A 425 4.40 -8.15 12.69
CA GLY A 425 5.08 -8.11 11.39
C GLY A 425 4.45 -7.14 10.40
N PHE A 426 3.30 -6.53 10.75
CA PHE A 426 2.62 -5.57 9.89
C PHE A 426 2.95 -4.13 10.29
N ASP A 427 3.22 -3.29 9.29
CA ASP A 427 3.57 -1.89 9.52
C ASP A 427 2.39 -1.10 10.12
N ALA A 428 2.67 -0.29 11.13
CA ALA A 428 1.64 0.43 11.88
C ALA A 428 0.98 1.53 11.05
N LEU A 429 1.72 2.22 10.18
CA LEU A 429 1.15 3.23 9.28
C LEU A 429 0.27 2.55 8.22
N LEU A 430 0.71 1.43 7.66
CA LEU A 430 -0.08 0.66 6.70
C LEU A 430 -1.37 0.14 7.32
N LEU A 431 -1.31 -0.37 8.55
CA LEU A 431 -2.51 -0.75 9.32
C LEU A 431 -3.46 0.43 9.51
N ALA A 432 -2.93 1.61 9.87
CA ALA A 432 -3.71 2.82 10.02
C ALA A 432 -4.40 3.20 8.70
N ARG A 433 -3.68 3.19 7.58
CA ARG A 433 -4.25 3.54 6.27
C ARG A 433 -5.36 2.56 5.84
N HIS A 434 -5.23 1.27 6.15
CA HIS A 434 -6.28 0.28 5.89
C HIS A 434 -7.54 0.48 6.74
N TYR A 435 -7.38 0.78 8.04
CA TYR A 435 -8.50 0.79 8.99
C TYR A 435 -9.14 2.16 9.25
N LEU A 436 -8.34 3.21 9.31
CA LEU A 436 -8.79 4.52 9.76
C LEU A 436 -9.48 5.29 8.64
N HIS A 437 -10.55 5.99 8.98
CA HIS A 437 -11.09 7.04 8.13
C HIS A 437 -10.08 8.20 8.04
N LEU A 438 -10.18 9.05 7.01
CA LEU A 438 -9.26 10.19 6.84
C LEU A 438 -9.26 11.12 8.06
N ASP A 439 -10.44 11.39 8.61
CA ASP A 439 -10.61 12.24 9.81
C ASP A 439 -9.89 11.69 11.05
N GLU A 440 -9.61 10.38 11.08
CA GLU A 440 -8.93 9.72 12.20
C GLU A 440 -7.39 9.73 12.04
N MET A 441 -6.86 10.03 10.85
CA MET A 441 -5.42 9.97 10.58
C MET A 441 -4.62 11.02 11.36
N ALA A 442 -5.16 12.24 11.50
CA ALA A 442 -4.51 13.29 12.32
C ALA A 442 -4.37 12.83 13.79
N ASP A 443 -5.40 12.15 14.28
CA ASP A 443 -5.49 11.65 15.65
C ASP A 443 -4.48 10.50 15.89
N PHE A 444 -4.25 9.65 14.89
CA PHE A 444 -3.19 8.65 14.86
C PHE A 444 -1.79 9.28 14.88
N THR A 445 -1.54 10.24 13.99
CA THR A 445 -0.24 10.92 13.87
C THR A 445 0.13 11.68 15.14
N ALA A 446 -0.83 12.36 15.76
CA ALA A 446 -0.62 13.09 17.01
C ALA A 446 -0.15 12.22 18.18
N LYS A 447 -0.34 10.89 18.11
CA LYS A 447 0.06 9.93 19.15
C LYS A 447 1.43 9.31 18.90
N ALA A 448 2.08 9.57 17.77
CA ALA A 448 3.37 9.01 17.40
C ALA A 448 4.50 9.30 18.41
N GLY A 449 4.39 10.40 19.16
CA GLY A 449 5.35 10.75 20.23
C GLY A 449 5.40 9.76 21.40
N VAL A 450 4.38 8.89 21.55
CA VAL A 450 4.35 7.82 22.56
C VAL A 450 3.90 6.53 21.89
N PRO A 451 4.83 5.73 21.31
CA PRO A 451 4.49 4.57 20.49
C PRO A 451 3.55 3.54 21.15
N PRO A 452 3.70 3.19 22.45
CA PRO A 452 2.74 2.29 23.11
C PRO A 452 1.32 2.85 23.13
N ARG A 453 1.16 4.16 23.34
CA ARG A 453 -0.15 4.84 23.35
C ARG A 453 -0.76 4.90 21.96
N GLN A 454 0.06 5.13 20.93
CA GLN A 454 -0.39 5.08 19.53
C GLN A 454 -0.91 3.68 19.17
N GLN A 455 -0.16 2.64 19.53
CA GLN A 455 -0.53 1.24 19.29
C GLN A 455 -1.83 0.87 20.01
N GLN A 456 -1.97 1.18 21.30
CA GLN A 456 -3.19 0.92 22.07
C GLN A 456 -4.42 1.60 21.47
N TRP A 457 -4.28 2.87 21.08
CA TRP A 457 -5.34 3.62 20.42
C TRP A 457 -5.72 2.99 19.07
N GLN A 458 -4.72 2.61 18.27
CA GLN A 458 -4.93 1.97 16.97
C GLN A 458 -5.66 0.62 17.11
N LEU A 459 -5.23 -0.22 18.05
CA LEU A 459 -5.90 -1.50 18.34
C LEU A 459 -7.35 -1.28 18.79
N GLY A 460 -7.61 -0.25 19.61
CA GLY A 460 -8.97 0.16 19.99
C GLY A 460 -9.83 0.55 18.78
N ARG A 461 -9.26 1.28 17.80
CA ARG A 461 -9.96 1.60 16.55
C ARG A 461 -10.25 0.36 15.70
N VAL A 462 -9.30 -0.57 15.62
CA VAL A 462 -9.51 -1.84 14.89
C VAL A 462 -10.65 -2.63 15.51
N ALA A 463 -10.61 -2.90 16.82
CA ALA A 463 -11.65 -3.64 17.53
C ALA A 463 -13.04 -3.00 17.37
N ALA A 464 -13.11 -1.67 17.52
CA ALA A 464 -14.37 -0.95 17.42
C ALA A 464 -14.95 -0.94 16.00
N LYS A 465 -14.11 -0.70 14.97
CA LYS A 465 -14.56 -0.72 13.58
C LYS A 465 -15.04 -2.10 13.18
N ASP A 466 -14.31 -3.15 13.52
CA ASP A 466 -14.73 -4.52 13.22
C ASP A 466 -16.04 -4.90 13.92
N ALA A 467 -16.21 -4.52 15.20
CA ALA A 467 -17.46 -4.73 15.92
C ALA A 467 -18.65 -4.02 15.23
N VAL A 468 -18.48 -2.76 14.83
CA VAL A 468 -19.52 -1.97 14.14
C VAL A 468 -19.89 -2.58 12.79
N ARG A 469 -18.89 -2.95 11.99
CA ARG A 469 -19.07 -3.47 10.64
C ARG A 469 -19.76 -4.83 10.65
N ALA A 470 -19.35 -5.71 11.56
CA ALA A 470 -19.99 -7.00 11.77
C ALA A 470 -21.44 -6.80 12.27
N TRP A 471 -21.66 -5.83 13.17
CA TRP A 471 -22.99 -5.55 13.73
C TRP A 471 -23.98 -5.04 12.69
N LEU A 472 -23.51 -4.18 11.78
CA LEU A 472 -24.30 -3.67 10.65
C LEU A 472 -24.60 -4.78 9.65
N ALA A 473 -23.60 -5.57 9.24
CA ALA A 473 -23.77 -6.66 8.28
C ALA A 473 -24.76 -7.73 8.79
N ALA A 474 -24.70 -8.09 10.07
CA ALA A 474 -25.61 -9.04 10.70
C ALA A 474 -27.09 -8.58 10.68
N ARG A 475 -27.36 -7.28 10.53
CA ARG A 475 -28.71 -6.70 10.52
C ARG A 475 -29.23 -6.37 9.13
N SER A 476 -28.35 -6.12 8.18
CA SER A 476 -28.71 -5.87 6.78
C SER A 476 -28.73 -7.13 5.93
N GLU A 477 -28.39 -8.30 6.50
CA GLU A 477 -28.18 -9.57 5.77
C GLU A 477 -27.22 -9.39 4.57
N ALA A 478 -26.29 -8.43 4.68
CA ALA A 478 -25.39 -8.11 3.58
C ALA A 478 -24.33 -9.20 3.45
N LEU A 479 -24.02 -9.57 2.20
CA LEU A 479 -22.94 -10.52 1.89
C LEU A 479 -21.55 -9.96 2.21
N GLU A 480 -21.41 -8.63 2.26
CA GLU A 480 -20.17 -7.94 2.58
C GLU A 480 -20.38 -6.92 3.70
N MET A 481 -19.36 -6.75 4.52
CA MET A 481 -19.27 -5.69 5.52
C MET A 481 -18.79 -4.40 4.85
N LEU A 482 -19.22 -3.25 5.38
CA LEU A 482 -18.65 -1.94 5.00
C LEU A 482 -17.13 -1.96 5.08
N HIS A 483 -16.37 -1.26 4.25
CA HIS A 483 -14.92 -1.12 4.43
C HIS A 483 -14.58 -0.45 5.79
N PRO A 484 -13.51 -0.82 6.54
CA PRO A 484 -13.30 -0.25 7.88
C PRO A 484 -13.01 1.25 7.86
N ALA A 485 -12.40 1.73 6.78
CA ALA A 485 -12.17 3.14 6.57
C ALA A 485 -13.38 3.92 6.01
N ALA A 486 -14.56 3.31 5.85
CA ALA A 486 -15.74 3.97 5.27
C ALA A 486 -16.47 4.90 6.24
N PHE A 487 -16.15 4.85 7.54
CA PHE A 487 -16.76 5.70 8.55
C PHE A 487 -15.75 6.02 9.65
N ALA A 488 -15.85 7.21 10.24
CA ALA A 488 -15.04 7.60 11.39
C ALA A 488 -15.65 7.13 12.71
N ILE A 489 -14.81 6.94 13.73
CA ILE A 489 -15.26 6.88 15.12
C ILE A 489 -14.96 8.24 15.78
N ASP A 490 -16.01 9.03 15.95
CA ASP A 490 -15.96 10.33 16.62
C ASP A 490 -16.14 10.18 18.14
N ARG A 491 -16.28 11.30 18.85
CA ARG A 491 -16.48 11.35 20.30
C ARG A 491 -17.57 12.37 20.64
N GLU A 492 -18.41 12.02 21.60
CA GLU A 492 -19.32 12.99 22.21
C GLU A 492 -18.54 14.04 23.01
N VAL A 493 -19.21 15.12 23.40
CA VAL A 493 -18.62 16.19 24.26
C VAL A 493 -18.08 15.61 25.57
N ALA A 494 -18.72 14.58 26.12
CA ALA A 494 -18.27 13.87 27.31
C ALA A 494 -17.11 12.88 27.06
N GLY A 495 -16.67 12.71 25.80
CA GLY A 495 -15.56 11.85 25.40
C GLY A 495 -15.95 10.42 25.01
N GLN A 496 -17.22 10.04 25.12
CA GLN A 496 -17.71 8.71 24.74
C GLN A 496 -17.58 8.49 23.23
N PRO A 497 -17.03 7.35 22.77
CA PRO A 497 -16.90 7.08 21.33
C PRO A 497 -18.27 6.90 20.67
N LEU A 498 -18.43 7.47 19.47
CA LEU A 498 -19.64 7.32 18.66
C LEU A 498 -19.28 7.02 17.20
N VAL A 499 -20.13 6.26 16.51
CA VAL A 499 -20.00 6.04 15.07
C VAL A 499 -20.50 7.28 14.36
N ALA A 500 -19.67 7.91 13.52
CA ALA A 500 -20.08 9.08 12.76
C ALA A 500 -21.27 8.76 11.85
N ALA A 501 -22.07 9.78 11.52
CA ALA A 501 -23.24 9.62 10.66
C ALA A 501 -22.84 8.96 9.33
N LEU A 502 -23.59 7.93 8.93
CA LEU A 502 -23.28 7.11 7.77
C LEU A 502 -24.49 7.03 6.84
N GLU A 503 -24.29 7.40 5.58
CA GLU A 503 -25.34 7.36 4.56
C GLU A 503 -25.86 5.93 4.36
N GLY A 504 -27.17 5.78 4.17
CA GLY A 504 -27.82 4.47 4.05
C GLY A 504 -27.99 3.71 5.38
N HIS A 505 -27.42 4.20 6.48
CA HIS A 505 -27.48 3.55 7.80
C HIS A 505 -28.10 4.46 8.87
N PRO A 506 -29.44 4.58 8.93
CA PRO A 506 -30.11 5.48 9.86
C PRO A 506 -30.04 5.03 11.33
N ARG A 507 -29.69 3.77 11.60
CA ARG A 507 -29.53 3.21 12.95
C ARG A 507 -28.11 2.72 13.13
N LEU A 508 -27.31 3.51 13.83
CA LEU A 508 -25.93 3.18 14.17
C LEU A 508 -25.85 2.58 15.58
N PRO A 509 -24.94 1.61 15.81
CA PRO A 509 -24.74 1.05 17.13
C PRO A 509 -24.14 2.08 18.09
N ARG A 510 -24.50 1.96 19.37
CA ARG A 510 -23.68 2.47 20.47
C ARG A 510 -22.47 1.57 20.62
N ILE A 511 -21.33 2.19 20.93
CA ILE A 511 -20.06 1.48 21.08
C ILE A 511 -19.39 1.82 22.40
N SER A 512 -18.63 0.87 22.92
CA SER A 512 -17.67 1.12 23.99
C SER A 512 -16.36 0.45 23.64
N ILE A 513 -15.24 1.11 23.95
CA ILE A 513 -13.88 0.70 23.59
C ILE A 513 -13.04 0.67 24.86
N ALA A 514 -12.20 -0.35 25.01
CA ALA A 514 -11.18 -0.42 26.05
C ALA A 514 -9.89 -1.03 25.50
N HIS A 515 -8.76 -0.67 26.09
CA HIS A 515 -7.46 -1.24 25.76
C HIS A 515 -6.58 -1.28 27.01
N CYS A 516 -5.80 -2.34 27.14
CA CYS A 516 -4.83 -2.48 28.23
C CYS A 516 -3.63 -3.25 27.70
N GLU A 517 -2.43 -2.72 27.96
CA GLU A 517 -1.16 -3.26 27.47
C GLU A 517 -1.15 -3.49 25.95
N ASP A 518 -1.23 -4.75 25.52
CA ASP A 518 -1.11 -5.21 24.15
C ASP A 518 -2.44 -5.66 23.55
N ARG A 519 -3.58 -5.38 24.20
CA ARG A 519 -4.91 -5.81 23.75
C ARG A 519 -5.91 -4.67 23.74
N ALA A 520 -6.92 -4.79 22.87
CA ALA A 520 -8.09 -3.95 22.84
C ALA A 520 -9.37 -4.75 22.64
N VAL A 521 -10.45 -4.27 23.23
CA VAL A 521 -11.81 -4.82 23.13
C VAL A 521 -12.79 -3.73 22.78
N ALA A 522 -13.82 -4.08 22.01
CA ALA A 522 -14.92 -3.17 21.75
C ALA A 522 -16.25 -3.92 21.60
N ILE A 523 -17.33 -3.31 22.10
CA ILE A 523 -18.70 -3.80 21.90
C ILE A 523 -19.45 -2.84 20.98
N ALA A 524 -20.23 -3.38 20.04
CA ALA A 524 -21.27 -2.68 19.30
C ALA A 524 -22.64 -3.22 19.68
N CYS A 525 -23.57 -2.35 20.08
CA CYS A 525 -24.93 -2.69 20.53
C CYS A 525 -25.95 -1.65 20.10
N GLU A 526 -27.24 -2.00 20.06
CA GLU A 526 -28.32 -1.01 19.84
C GLU A 526 -28.51 -0.10 21.06
N GLN A 527 -28.39 -0.68 22.26
CA GLN A 527 -28.55 0.02 23.53
C GLN A 527 -27.21 0.54 24.05
N PRO A 528 -27.20 1.50 24.99
CA PRO A 528 -25.99 1.90 25.68
C PRO A 528 -25.24 0.69 26.24
N VAL A 529 -23.92 0.73 26.10
CA VAL A 529 -23.02 -0.35 26.54
C VAL A 529 -21.75 0.25 27.12
N GLY A 530 -21.14 -0.46 28.07
CA GLY A 530 -19.81 -0.17 28.59
C GLY A 530 -18.95 -1.44 28.60
N ILE A 531 -17.67 -1.30 28.26
CA ILE A 531 -16.68 -2.39 28.37
C ILE A 531 -15.37 -1.83 28.91
N ASP A 532 -14.71 -2.62 29.74
CA ASP A 532 -13.38 -2.36 30.24
C ASP A 532 -12.50 -3.61 30.20
N ILE A 533 -11.19 -3.43 30.09
CA ILE A 533 -10.20 -4.50 30.12
C ILE A 533 -9.01 -4.05 30.95
N GLU A 534 -8.58 -4.87 31.91
CA GLU A 534 -7.47 -4.56 32.80
C GLU A 534 -6.61 -5.78 33.09
N GLN A 535 -5.30 -5.57 33.23
CA GLN A 535 -4.39 -6.65 33.59
C GLN A 535 -4.45 -6.94 35.10
N ILE A 536 -4.55 -8.22 35.46
CA ILE A 536 -4.44 -8.68 36.83
C ILE A 536 -3.01 -8.44 37.30
N ARG A 537 -2.86 -7.58 38.29
CA ARG A 537 -1.58 -7.21 38.92
C ARG A 537 -1.75 -7.11 40.43
N PRO A 538 -0.70 -7.37 41.21
CA PRO A 538 -0.70 -7.07 42.64
C PRO A 538 -1.12 -5.63 42.90
N ARG A 539 -2.15 -5.42 43.73
CA ARG A 539 -2.61 -4.08 44.15
C ARG A 539 -2.44 -3.95 45.65
N ASP A 540 -1.83 -2.85 46.09
CA ASP A 540 -1.73 -2.58 47.52
C ASP A 540 -3.07 -2.08 48.11
N ALA A 541 -3.15 -2.06 49.45
CA ALA A 541 -4.33 -1.60 50.15
C ALA A 541 -4.63 -0.10 49.90
N GLY A 542 -3.62 0.70 49.55
CA GLY A 542 -3.79 2.11 49.23
C GLY A 542 -4.52 2.31 47.90
N PHE A 543 -4.17 1.53 46.88
CA PHE A 543 -4.89 1.49 45.61
C PHE A 543 -6.34 1.09 45.84
N LEU A 544 -6.60 -0.02 46.55
CA LEU A 544 -7.97 -0.46 46.85
C LEU A 544 -8.76 0.63 47.60
N GLY A 545 -8.16 1.25 48.61
CA GLY A 545 -8.79 2.34 49.37
C GLY A 545 -9.12 3.58 48.54
N SER A 546 -8.38 3.83 47.46
CA SER A 546 -8.58 5.02 46.60
C SER A 546 -9.85 4.94 45.75
N PHE A 547 -10.33 3.73 45.43
CA PHE A 547 -11.46 3.56 44.52
C PHE A 547 -12.66 2.80 45.10
N SER A 548 -12.48 2.08 46.21
CA SER A 548 -13.53 1.28 46.84
C SER A 548 -14.16 1.95 48.07
N THR A 549 -15.43 1.66 48.35
CA THR A 549 -16.12 1.97 49.59
C THR A 549 -15.84 0.93 50.68
N ALA A 550 -16.28 1.17 51.91
CA ALA A 550 -16.13 0.20 52.99
C ALA A 550 -16.94 -1.08 52.72
N GLY A 551 -18.18 -0.95 52.23
CA GLY A 551 -19.02 -2.10 51.90
C GLY A 551 -18.43 -2.95 50.78
N GLU A 552 -17.81 -2.34 49.77
CA GLU A 552 -17.13 -3.09 48.71
C GLU A 552 -15.93 -3.89 49.22
N ARG A 553 -15.19 -3.36 50.20
CA ARG A 553 -14.08 -4.10 50.82
C ARG A 553 -14.58 -5.29 51.61
N GLU A 554 -15.69 -5.15 52.34
CA GLU A 554 -16.32 -6.26 53.04
C GLU A 554 -16.79 -7.35 52.06
N LEU A 555 -17.45 -6.96 50.95
CA LEU A 555 -17.85 -7.90 49.89
C LEU A 555 -16.65 -8.63 49.25
N LEU A 556 -15.53 -7.94 49.05
CA LEU A 556 -14.30 -8.53 48.52
C LEU A 556 -13.65 -9.49 49.52
N ASP A 557 -13.62 -9.14 50.81
CA ASP A 557 -13.04 -9.97 51.86
C ASP A 557 -13.81 -11.30 52.02
N ASP A 558 -15.13 -11.27 51.83
CA ASP A 558 -15.99 -12.47 51.83
C ASP A 558 -15.73 -13.41 50.64
N LEU A 559 -15.36 -12.85 49.48
CA LEU A 559 -15.09 -13.62 48.25
C LEU A 559 -13.66 -14.14 48.17
N ALA A 560 -12.68 -13.35 48.61
CA ALA A 560 -11.26 -13.65 48.43
C ALA A 560 -10.38 -13.02 49.53
N ALA A 561 -10.06 -13.84 50.54
CA ALA A 561 -9.28 -13.39 51.68
C ALA A 561 -7.86 -12.90 51.30
N GLU A 562 -7.08 -13.68 50.53
CA GLU A 562 -5.67 -13.34 50.21
C GLU A 562 -5.17 -13.94 48.88
N GLY A 563 -4.00 -13.48 48.41
CA GLY A 563 -3.27 -14.05 47.28
C GLY A 563 -3.75 -13.59 45.90
N THR A 564 -3.39 -14.33 44.86
CA THR A 564 -3.68 -13.99 43.44
C THR A 564 -5.18 -13.91 43.15
N VAL A 565 -6.00 -14.62 43.92
CA VAL A 565 -7.47 -14.56 43.83
C VAL A 565 -7.97 -13.17 44.28
N ARG A 566 -7.37 -12.59 45.32
CA ARG A 566 -7.72 -11.24 45.79
C ARG A 566 -7.36 -10.17 44.75
N ASP A 567 -6.17 -10.26 44.14
CA ASP A 567 -5.75 -9.32 43.08
C ASP A 567 -6.69 -9.36 41.86
N GLU A 568 -7.15 -10.55 41.48
CA GLU A 568 -8.14 -10.72 40.43
C GLU A 568 -9.47 -10.02 40.80
N TRP A 569 -9.99 -10.23 42.01
CA TRP A 569 -11.25 -9.62 42.44
C TRP A 569 -11.16 -8.09 42.58
N ILE A 570 -10.03 -7.56 43.04
CA ILE A 570 -9.77 -6.11 43.03
C ILE A 570 -9.81 -5.58 41.59
N THR A 571 -9.19 -6.29 40.66
CA THR A 571 -9.18 -5.93 39.24
C THR A 571 -10.59 -6.02 38.63
N ARG A 572 -11.38 -7.04 39.00
CA ARG A 572 -12.79 -7.18 38.59
C ARG A 572 -13.63 -6.01 39.09
N LEU A 573 -13.52 -5.63 40.37
CA LEU A 573 -14.26 -4.50 40.91
C LEU A 573 -13.90 -3.18 40.20
N TRP A 574 -12.61 -2.91 40.00
CA TRP A 574 -12.15 -1.74 39.25
C TRP A 574 -12.72 -1.70 37.83
N SER A 575 -12.55 -2.80 37.08
CA SER A 575 -13.03 -2.91 35.71
C SER A 575 -14.56 -2.78 35.64
N ALA A 576 -15.28 -3.33 36.63
CA ALA A 576 -16.74 -3.25 36.67
C ALA A 576 -17.23 -1.82 36.83
N LYS A 577 -16.57 -1.02 37.68
CA LYS A 577 -16.88 0.42 37.83
C LYS A 577 -16.61 1.18 36.54
N GLU A 578 -15.46 0.96 35.90
CA GLU A 578 -15.13 1.58 34.61
C GLU A 578 -16.17 1.22 33.52
N ALA A 579 -16.58 -0.05 33.44
CA ALA A 579 -17.64 -0.48 32.53
C ALA A 579 -18.98 0.22 32.81
N ALA A 580 -19.37 0.36 34.09
CA ALA A 580 -20.57 1.12 34.46
C ALA A 580 -20.46 2.62 34.12
N GLY A 581 -19.30 3.24 34.34
CA GLY A 581 -19.06 4.64 33.96
C GLY A 581 -19.13 4.86 32.45
N LYS A 582 -18.60 3.92 31.66
CA LYS A 582 -18.67 3.95 30.19
C LYS A 582 -20.08 3.73 29.66
N LEU A 583 -20.87 2.84 30.29
CA LEU A 583 -22.29 2.65 29.96
C LEU A 583 -23.08 3.97 30.07
N LEU A 584 -22.79 4.77 31.10
CA LEU A 584 -23.46 6.05 31.34
C LEU A 584 -22.91 7.21 30.50
N GLY A 585 -21.79 7.02 29.80
CA GLY A 585 -21.12 8.07 29.04
C GLY A 585 -20.42 9.15 29.89
N THR A 586 -20.37 8.98 31.22
CA THR A 586 -19.72 9.93 32.13
C THR A 586 -18.27 9.56 32.47
N GLY A 587 -17.91 8.28 32.27
CA GLY A 587 -16.72 7.71 32.92
C GLY A 587 -16.83 7.76 34.44
N LEU A 588 -15.70 7.55 35.14
CA LEU A 588 -15.63 7.65 36.59
C LEU A 588 -15.46 9.09 37.11
N ASP A 589 -15.08 10.04 36.25
CA ASP A 589 -14.91 11.48 36.55
C ASP A 589 -14.12 11.76 37.86
N GLY A 590 -13.06 10.99 38.11
CA GLY A 590 -12.23 11.09 39.32
C GLY A 590 -12.93 10.70 40.63
N ALA A 591 -14.17 10.21 40.58
CA ALA A 591 -14.98 9.81 41.73
C ALA A 591 -15.42 8.33 41.63
N PRO A 592 -14.48 7.36 41.57
CA PRO A 592 -14.79 5.94 41.43
C PRO A 592 -15.70 5.38 42.53
N GLN A 593 -15.62 5.93 43.75
CA GLN A 593 -16.47 5.53 44.87
C GLN A 593 -17.95 5.92 44.68
N ARG A 594 -18.26 6.81 43.75
CA ARG A 594 -19.65 7.13 43.36
C ARG A 594 -20.34 5.92 42.72
N PHE A 595 -19.58 5.03 42.10
CA PHE A 595 -20.03 3.77 41.53
C PHE A 595 -19.78 2.67 42.56
N GLU A 596 -20.77 2.38 43.39
CA GLU A 596 -20.65 1.45 44.50
C GLU A 596 -21.26 0.09 44.13
N ALA A 597 -20.46 -0.97 44.16
CA ALA A 597 -20.95 -2.34 44.07
C ALA A 597 -21.64 -2.71 45.38
N ILE A 598 -22.97 -2.82 45.35
CA ILE A 598 -23.80 -3.19 46.50
C ILE A 598 -24.03 -4.71 46.58
N ALA A 599 -23.71 -5.44 45.52
CA ALA A 599 -23.72 -6.89 45.49
C ALA A 599 -22.66 -7.40 44.50
N ILE A 600 -21.96 -8.46 44.88
CA ILE A 600 -20.99 -9.18 44.06
C ILE A 600 -21.24 -10.68 44.28
N ASP A 601 -21.26 -11.47 43.21
CA ASP A 601 -21.30 -12.94 43.31
C ASP A 601 -19.99 -13.58 42.83
N GLY A 602 -19.77 -14.85 43.18
CA GLY A 602 -18.59 -15.61 42.78
C GLY A 602 -18.48 -15.91 41.28
N GLY A 603 -19.54 -15.65 40.51
CA GLY A 603 -19.56 -15.76 39.04
C GLY A 603 -18.99 -14.54 38.33
N GLY A 604 -18.66 -13.48 39.07
CA GLY A 604 -18.16 -12.23 38.52
C GLY A 604 -19.26 -11.27 38.09
N ASN A 605 -20.47 -11.41 38.66
CA ASN A 605 -21.56 -10.47 38.46
C ASN A 605 -21.59 -9.42 39.58
N PHE A 606 -21.89 -8.18 39.20
CA PHE A 606 -21.93 -7.02 40.08
C PHE A 606 -23.24 -6.26 39.89
N ILE A 607 -23.78 -5.73 40.99
CA ILE A 607 -24.83 -4.70 40.94
C ILE A 607 -24.21 -3.40 41.43
N ILE A 608 -24.05 -2.44 40.51
CA ILE A 608 -23.46 -1.13 40.80
C ILE A 608 -24.57 -0.10 40.97
N GLN A 609 -24.60 0.55 42.13
CA GLN A 609 -25.43 1.70 42.43
C GLN A 609 -24.63 2.99 42.21
N VAL A 610 -25.21 3.94 41.49
CA VAL A 610 -24.59 5.26 41.28
C VAL A 610 -25.10 6.22 42.34
N GLN A 611 -24.23 6.66 43.24
CA GLN A 611 -24.58 7.59 44.31
C GLN A 611 -25.21 8.87 43.76
N GLY A 612 -26.28 9.30 44.44
CA GLY A 612 -27.12 10.42 44.00
C GLY A 612 -28.12 10.07 42.90
N SER A 613 -28.30 8.78 42.58
CA SER A 613 -29.34 8.30 41.66
C SER A 613 -29.94 6.97 42.10
N ASP A 614 -31.16 6.69 41.65
CA ASP A 614 -31.81 5.38 41.87
C ASP A 614 -31.41 4.33 40.81
N ARG A 615 -30.36 4.58 40.03
CA ARG A 615 -29.91 3.68 38.97
C ARG A 615 -29.07 2.54 39.54
N LEU A 616 -29.49 1.32 39.21
CA LEU A 616 -28.73 0.08 39.40
C LEU A 616 -28.25 -0.41 38.03
N ILE A 617 -26.99 -0.81 37.96
CA ILE A 617 -26.35 -1.30 36.73
C ILE A 617 -25.84 -2.71 36.99
N GLY A 618 -26.35 -3.67 36.23
CA GLY A 618 -25.76 -5.02 36.15
C GLY A 618 -24.46 -4.97 35.35
N VAL A 619 -23.38 -5.47 35.95
CA VAL A 619 -22.08 -5.60 35.29
C VAL A 619 -21.61 -7.04 35.42
N HIS A 620 -21.08 -7.58 34.33
CA HIS A 620 -20.52 -8.92 34.28
C HIS A 620 -19.02 -8.82 34.05
N SER A 621 -18.25 -9.79 34.55
CA SER A 621 -16.82 -9.86 34.32
C SER A 621 -16.36 -11.28 34.02
N VAL A 622 -15.43 -11.40 33.08
CA VAL A 622 -14.78 -12.66 32.72
C VAL A 622 -13.27 -12.49 32.81
N ARG A 623 -12.58 -13.60 33.08
CA ARG A 623 -11.12 -13.65 33.03
C ARG A 623 -10.71 -14.21 31.67
N ASP A 624 -9.77 -13.54 31.02
CA ASP A 624 -9.11 -13.98 29.79
C ASP A 624 -7.59 -13.94 30.04
N ASP A 625 -6.97 -15.11 30.21
CA ASP A 625 -5.59 -15.27 30.64
C ASP A 625 -5.25 -14.52 31.95
N ASN A 626 -4.41 -13.48 31.87
CA ASN A 626 -4.06 -12.61 32.99
C ASN A 626 -4.77 -11.25 32.93
N PHE A 627 -5.89 -11.17 32.21
CA PHE A 627 -6.72 -9.98 32.08
C PHE A 627 -8.13 -10.26 32.60
N VAL A 628 -8.78 -9.19 33.06
CA VAL A 628 -10.21 -9.16 33.35
C VAL A 628 -10.88 -8.28 32.30
N ILE A 629 -11.99 -8.76 31.76
CA ILE A 629 -12.88 -7.99 30.89
C ILE A 629 -14.19 -7.82 31.63
N ALA A 630 -14.59 -6.57 31.88
CA ALA A 630 -15.88 -6.25 32.48
C ALA A 630 -16.77 -5.52 31.48
N TYR A 631 -18.07 -5.80 31.50
CA TYR A 631 -19.01 -5.24 30.54
C TYR A 631 -20.40 -5.07 31.16
N ALA A 632 -21.06 -4.00 30.74
CA ALA A 632 -22.38 -3.59 31.19
C ALA A 632 -23.23 -3.24 29.98
N ALA A 633 -24.45 -3.76 29.91
CA ALA A 633 -25.42 -3.39 28.87
C ALA A 633 -26.70 -2.93 29.57
N ALA A 634 -27.39 -1.95 28.99
CA ALA A 634 -28.72 -1.59 29.49
C ALA A 634 -29.65 -2.81 29.31
N GLU A 635 -30.23 -3.30 30.40
CA GLU A 635 -31.23 -4.38 30.32
C GLU A 635 -32.35 -3.93 29.39
N THR A 636 -32.66 -4.74 28.38
CA THR A 636 -33.89 -4.59 27.61
C THR A 636 -35.05 -4.76 28.60
N ALA A 637 -35.75 -3.67 28.90
CA ALA A 637 -36.96 -3.71 29.71
C ALA A 637 -37.94 -4.74 29.11
N GLY A 638 -38.00 -5.91 29.74
CA GLY A 638 -38.64 -7.10 29.22
C GLY A 638 -39.15 -8.01 30.33
N VAL A 639 -40.17 -7.53 31.04
CA VAL A 639 -41.27 -8.30 31.66
C VAL A 639 -40.93 -9.44 32.65
N SER A 640 -41.18 -9.13 33.94
CA SER A 640 -41.54 -10.01 35.08
C SER A 640 -40.48 -10.97 35.64
N GLY A 641 -40.30 -11.12 36.95
CA GLY A 641 -41.13 -10.66 38.07
C GLY A 641 -40.39 -10.76 39.41
N ARG A 642 -40.89 -9.95 40.34
CA ARG A 642 -40.74 -10.14 41.78
C ARG A 642 -41.43 -11.43 42.24
#